data_AF-A0A1Y3GHU1-F1
#
_entry.id   AF-A0A1Y3GHU1-F1
#
_cell.length_a   1.000
_cell.length_b   1.000
_cell.length_c   1.000
_cell.angle_alpha   90.00
_cell.angle_beta   90.00
_cell.angle_gamma   90.00
#
_symmetry.space_group_name_H-M   'P 1'
#
loop_
_entity.id
_entity.type
_entity.pdbx_description
1 polymer ?
#
loop_
_entity_poly.entity_id
_entity_poly.type
_entity_poly.pdbx_seq_one_letter_code
_entity_poly.pdbx_strand_id
1 'polypeptide(L)'
;MVRKDDITDFIINQRKTVIIVLLIISLIMAVGALNIEMTTDIDEFEVDNKETEKMTYISENMTTANTNDEDIETMQLVFKGDNVLTRDSLENSLQLQKKIQENYAINQSIEKNGITDIANFIPIHTELENKTETLDKKYDELASMTDQLDENMTKLENKTENLNDTTDELKELNEEINNTIDSIEEYKEIKEIKINETTQEPEINFNEPYIEDFVNKITPIINSIITNETTIHQNIDTIELKQQNINNNATQIEKIPENDDNIVNATENITNLSEKLNDVVQKFTDPENRTDENYQLTQEYLDKIEDNNTKINETQDLNNGNDAAVENHTANISDSIDTIESSLDIIKDSGQNVDDSWSEFETAFEEDLDSIKVVEVHNPTLQDLEEEMEELEDYIQIETEFVDGQVVTTVDIDEEGLLSDFENEVREGRITLFNGEVIFYLSDEIPKIVDQSEELEQLNETFSNQLNEAEQLQENLNKTGTQIDKLQEEIDLLEEGIADIHTKSIENQIEIVENMSDDEFYDALESVLDADGDFEEINELLPKDYVEGSLESESRMMIIQVKDNGYLEDLYGFESIEDVQLEIKNIAEEETDEDVLVLSGSLINEEIDRAMEDTLSIIGPLAILLVFGLLIMVYRDFIDILLGMFGIGLIIVWTLGFVGISGIKFNQMFVAVPALMIGLGIDYAIHVFMRYREQREKSSKDVSFLGSILLSIPILRDLFDSEEEEISLSMKTAISAVVFALTLVTITAAIGFLANLTSDIPPVREFGIVNAFGIFSALIIFGAFIPAIKVEVDSYLESKGKNRDLKAFGKGGGFLTKILGYGAKLSREKYTTIVVLAIFLAGVGVVGALQVDTTFEEEDFLPDDDSALVSIFLDEDSYHTKEAVEYINQNFMRAGQNAEILYEGNTTHPQFLLMLNESKELIEESEVTFIRPDGEPEIKSPLTVMQDVKDTNESFNQTYHKADTTGDGIPDTNVTTVYDKLFEVEDDLASEVIHKVGDDYKAALITVSVLGEATDKKITEEMREIASFNYIDDVEVTATGTPIVMYTIQDEVLGTVFEGLAIALIGVIIFLMTFYRYTSGSAILGLITTLPVLLAVAWILGTMYLLDIPFNVITGTITSLTIGLGVAYSIHITERFNIETKERDREVDDAINETVLGTGGALLGSAATTMSGFGVLIFSIIPPLREFGLVAALSIFYAFLASVIVLPSLIKIWSLYVKTENPQELIKKYTKPKKPEKQN
;
A
#
# COMPACT_ATOMS: atom_id res chain seq x y z
N MET A 1 28.27 56.48 9.64
CA MET A 1 28.96 55.49 10.50
C MET A 1 29.00 56.05 11.91
N VAL A 2 28.32 55.39 12.83
CA VAL A 2 28.46 55.62 14.28
C VAL A 2 29.94 55.41 14.63
N ARG A 3 30.56 56.30 15.42
CA ARG A 3 31.97 56.09 15.78
C ARG A 3 32.04 54.90 16.73
N LYS A 4 33.07 54.08 16.56
CA LYS A 4 33.40 52.93 17.42
C LYS A 4 33.29 53.24 18.92
N ASP A 5 33.72 54.44 19.30
CA ASP A 5 33.70 54.89 20.68
C ASP A 5 32.27 55.14 21.19
N ASP A 6 31.34 55.59 20.34
CA ASP A 6 29.96 55.93 20.72
C ASP A 6 29.15 54.69 21.15
N ILE A 7 29.31 53.54 20.47
CA ILE A 7 28.65 52.28 20.81
C ILE A 7 29.17 51.75 22.15
N THR A 8 30.50 51.76 22.30
CA THR A 8 31.16 51.27 23.51
C THR A 8 30.81 52.14 24.72
N ASP A 9 30.70 53.45 24.51
CA ASP A 9 30.22 54.40 25.51
C ASP A 9 28.79 54.13 25.92
N PHE A 10 27.90 53.85 24.98
CA PHE A 10 26.52 53.49 25.30
C PHE A 10 26.45 52.23 26.16
N ILE A 11 27.13 51.15 25.76
CA ILE A 11 27.10 49.86 26.46
C ILE A 11 27.59 50.00 27.91
N ILE A 12 28.70 50.71 28.14
CA ILE A 12 29.32 50.78 29.47
C ILE A 12 28.71 51.88 30.35
N ASN A 13 28.40 53.06 29.79
CA ASN A 13 27.85 54.16 30.57
C ASN A 13 26.36 53.95 30.90
N GLN A 14 25.61 53.27 30.02
CA GLN A 14 24.19 52.92 30.23
C GLN A 14 24.00 51.44 30.57
N ARG A 15 25.03 50.78 31.12
CA ARG A 15 25.05 49.33 31.38
C ARG A 15 23.83 48.77 32.11
N LYS A 16 23.27 49.49 33.09
CA LYS A 16 22.07 49.05 33.83
C LYS A 16 20.83 48.98 32.94
N THR A 17 20.67 49.97 32.05
CA THR A 17 19.61 49.99 31.05
C THR A 17 19.79 48.85 30.05
N VAL A 18 21.02 48.63 29.57
CA VAL A 18 21.35 47.52 28.67
C VAL A 18 21.00 46.17 29.29
N ILE A 19 21.36 45.96 30.56
CA ILE A 19 21.06 44.71 31.29
C ILE A 19 19.53 44.51 31.38
N ILE A 20 18.77 45.52 31.79
CA ILE A 20 17.31 45.40 31.93
C ILE A 20 16.64 45.07 30.60
N VAL A 21 17.01 45.79 29.52
CA VAL A 21 16.42 45.56 28.19
C VAL A 21 16.71 44.15 27.69
N LEU A 22 17.96 43.69 27.81
CA LEU A 22 18.34 42.36 27.31
C LEU A 22 17.79 41.23 28.18
N LEU A 23 17.55 41.45 29.48
CA LEU A 23 16.81 40.50 30.33
C LEU A 23 15.34 40.38 29.90
N ILE A 24 14.69 41.50 29.54
CA ILE A 24 13.31 41.49 29.03
C ILE A 24 13.23 40.73 27.71
N ILE A 25 14.16 40.99 26.78
CA ILE A 25 14.22 40.26 25.51
C ILE A 25 14.46 38.77 25.78
N SER A 26 15.39 38.43 26.69
CA SER A 26 15.65 37.04 27.06
C SER A 26 14.41 36.32 27.62
N LEU A 27 13.56 37.03 28.38
CA LEU A 27 12.30 36.46 28.86
C LEU A 27 11.31 36.21 27.71
N ILE A 28 11.23 37.12 26.74
CA ILE A 28 10.39 36.93 25.54
C ILE A 28 10.88 35.72 24.74
N MET A 29 12.20 35.60 24.51
CA MET A 29 12.76 34.44 23.81
C MET A 29 12.53 33.15 24.59
N ALA A 30 12.66 33.16 25.92
CA ALA A 30 12.40 31.99 26.75
C ALA A 30 10.95 31.50 26.65
N VAL A 31 9.97 32.41 26.49
CA VAL A 31 8.57 32.03 26.22
C VAL A 31 8.45 31.40 24.84
N GLY A 32 9.14 31.93 23.83
CA GLY A 32 9.20 31.34 22.49
C GLY A 32 9.74 29.91 22.49
N ALA A 33 10.76 29.64 23.31
CA ALA A 33 11.43 28.34 23.34
C ALA A 33 10.56 27.23 23.94
N LEU A 34 9.45 27.58 24.61
CA LEU A 34 8.47 26.62 25.12
C LEU A 34 7.44 26.20 24.07
N ASN A 35 7.42 26.87 22.91
CA ASN A 35 6.48 26.62 21.80
C ASN A 35 7.22 26.03 20.59
N ILE A 36 8.18 25.13 20.83
CA ILE A 36 8.89 24.45 19.74
C ILE A 36 8.12 23.18 19.42
N GLU A 37 7.74 23.03 18.16
CA GLU A 37 7.22 21.79 17.59
C GLU A 37 8.41 21.01 17.02
N MET A 38 8.46 19.69 17.24
CA MET A 38 9.47 18.80 16.67
C MET A 38 8.89 18.10 15.43
N THR A 39 9.75 17.67 14.52
CA THR A 39 9.37 16.94 13.31
C THR A 39 10.54 16.08 12.86
N THR A 40 10.25 14.87 12.41
CA THR A 40 11.22 13.94 11.80
C THR A 40 10.84 13.52 10.39
N ASP A 41 9.64 13.93 9.97
CA ASP A 41 9.10 13.81 8.64
C ASP A 41 10.07 14.27 7.55
N ILE A 42 10.36 13.35 6.62
CA ILE A 42 11.26 13.58 5.49
C ILE A 42 10.57 14.41 4.40
N ASP A 43 9.23 14.54 4.43
CA ASP A 43 8.45 15.33 3.47
C ASP A 43 8.84 16.81 3.51
N GLU A 44 9.43 17.28 4.61
CA GLU A 44 10.00 18.63 4.66
C GLU A 44 11.17 18.83 3.68
N PHE A 45 11.77 17.74 3.19
CA PHE A 45 12.83 17.75 2.19
C PHE A 45 12.31 17.62 0.76
N GLU A 46 11.02 17.32 0.55
CA GLU A 46 10.46 17.19 -0.78
C GLU A 46 10.56 18.50 -1.58
N VAL A 47 10.86 18.32 -2.87
CA VAL A 47 10.94 19.39 -3.86
C VAL A 47 10.09 18.96 -5.05
N ASP A 48 9.35 19.91 -5.63
CA ASP A 48 8.59 19.72 -6.87
C ASP A 48 9.54 19.21 -7.98
N ASN A 49 9.58 17.90 -8.19
CA ASN A 49 10.37 17.24 -9.22
C ASN A 49 9.48 16.29 -10.04
N LYS A 50 9.95 15.94 -11.24
CA LYS A 50 9.15 15.19 -12.22
C LYS A 50 8.81 13.79 -11.67
N GLU A 51 9.77 13.14 -11.04
CA GLU A 51 9.63 11.79 -10.49
C GLU A 51 8.55 11.77 -9.38
N THR A 52 8.57 12.72 -8.45
CA THR A 52 7.50 12.91 -7.44
C THR A 52 6.15 13.15 -8.11
N GLU A 53 6.06 14.05 -9.11
CA GLU A 53 4.81 14.27 -9.86
C GLU A 53 4.28 12.97 -10.52
N LYS A 54 5.17 12.09 -10.99
CA LYS A 54 4.78 10.81 -11.59
C LYS A 54 4.38 9.76 -10.57
N MET A 55 5.02 9.74 -9.40
CA MET A 55 4.61 8.88 -8.30
C MET A 55 3.20 9.26 -7.82
N THR A 56 2.92 10.56 -7.66
CA THR A 56 1.56 11.06 -7.36
C THR A 56 0.56 10.73 -8.47
N TYR A 57 0.96 10.82 -9.74
CA TYR A 57 0.08 10.42 -10.85
C TYR A 57 -0.30 8.94 -10.77
N ILE A 58 0.65 8.06 -10.44
CA ILE A 58 0.40 6.63 -10.29
C ILE A 58 -0.59 6.40 -9.15
N SER A 59 -0.35 6.97 -7.97
CA SER A 59 -1.24 6.80 -6.81
C SER A 59 -2.65 7.35 -7.05
N GLU A 60 -2.81 8.45 -7.79
CA GLU A 60 -4.12 9.04 -8.08
C GLU A 60 -4.92 8.33 -9.20
N ASN A 61 -4.26 7.61 -10.12
CA ASN A 61 -4.87 7.16 -11.38
C ASN A 61 -4.77 5.65 -11.65
N MET A 62 -3.97 4.92 -10.89
CA MET A 62 -3.86 3.46 -10.98
C MET A 62 -4.27 2.87 -9.64
N THR A 63 -5.02 1.77 -9.67
CA THR A 63 -5.38 1.04 -8.45
C THR A 63 -4.16 0.25 -8.02
N THR A 64 -3.11 0.86 -7.50
CA THR A 64 -1.97 0.05 -7.07
C THR A 64 -2.38 -0.76 -5.83
N ALA A 65 -1.90 -2.01 -5.74
CA ALA A 65 -2.17 -2.92 -4.63
C ALA A 65 -1.83 -2.34 -3.24
N ASN A 66 -1.08 -1.22 -3.17
CA ASN A 66 -0.62 -0.60 -1.93
C ASN A 66 -0.94 0.92 -1.78
N THR A 67 -1.67 1.57 -2.71
CA THR A 67 -1.90 3.05 -2.62
C THR A 67 -3.36 3.49 -2.55
N ASN A 68 -4.34 2.59 -2.59
CA ASN A 68 -5.75 2.99 -2.53
C ASN A 68 -6.29 3.27 -1.12
N ASP A 69 -5.51 2.98 -0.07
CA ASP A 69 -5.77 3.45 1.29
C ASP A 69 -4.47 4.05 1.82
N GLU A 70 -4.38 5.38 1.88
CA GLU A 70 -3.32 6.11 2.63
C GLU A 70 -3.23 5.66 4.11
N ASP A 71 -4.21 4.88 4.56
CA ASP A 71 -4.34 4.38 5.92
C ASP A 71 -3.72 2.99 6.14
N ILE A 72 -3.27 2.25 5.10
CA ILE A 72 -2.71 0.88 5.28
C ILE A 72 -1.18 0.89 5.32
N GLU A 73 -0.62 0.48 6.45
CA GLU A 73 0.80 0.23 6.65
C GLU A 73 1.13 -1.26 6.66
N THR A 74 2.25 -1.63 6.02
CA THR A 74 2.74 -3.01 6.02
C THR A 74 3.82 -3.20 7.08
N MET A 75 3.62 -4.21 7.93
CA MET A 75 4.58 -4.70 8.90
C MET A 75 5.12 -6.06 8.45
N GLN A 76 6.44 -6.21 8.45
CA GLN A 76 7.14 -7.47 8.12
C GLN A 76 7.76 -8.06 9.39
N LEU A 77 7.34 -9.26 9.77
CA LEU A 77 7.90 -10.02 10.90
C LEU A 77 8.73 -11.17 10.33
N VAL A 78 10.01 -11.25 10.70
CA VAL A 78 10.91 -12.30 10.25
C VAL A 78 11.28 -13.20 11.44
N PHE A 79 10.89 -14.46 11.35
CA PHE A 79 11.24 -15.48 12.34
C PHE A 79 12.56 -16.14 11.94
N LYS A 80 13.50 -16.24 12.88
CA LYS A 80 14.83 -16.84 12.72
C LYS A 80 15.02 -18.02 13.66
N GLY A 81 15.57 -19.11 13.14
CA GLY A 81 15.85 -20.33 13.91
C GLY A 81 16.69 -21.36 13.15
N ASP A 82 16.90 -22.53 13.74
CA ASP A 82 17.59 -23.65 13.05
C ASP A 82 16.76 -24.21 11.88
N ASN A 83 15.43 -24.30 12.06
CA ASN A 83 14.46 -24.55 10.99
C ASN A 83 13.10 -23.96 11.39
N VAL A 84 12.62 -22.96 10.65
CA VAL A 84 11.35 -22.27 10.93
C VAL A 84 10.15 -22.86 10.19
N LEU A 85 10.34 -23.88 9.35
CA LEU A 85 9.27 -24.60 8.62
C LEU A 85 8.81 -25.87 9.33
N THR A 86 9.14 -26.02 10.61
CA THR A 86 8.68 -27.16 11.42
C THR A 86 7.20 -27.03 11.77
N ARG A 87 6.53 -28.17 11.99
CA ARG A 87 5.13 -28.18 12.45
C ARG A 87 4.93 -27.33 13.70
N ASP A 88 5.80 -27.49 14.70
CA ASP A 88 5.73 -26.71 15.94
C ASP A 88 5.83 -25.19 15.67
N SER A 89 6.73 -24.76 14.78
CA SER A 89 6.86 -23.34 14.39
C SER A 89 5.61 -22.81 13.69
N LEU A 90 5.10 -23.54 12.70
CA LEU A 90 3.94 -23.10 11.90
C LEU A 90 2.63 -23.15 12.71
N GLU A 91 2.48 -24.10 13.64
CA GLU A 91 1.39 -24.09 14.62
C GLU A 91 1.49 -22.90 15.58
N ASN A 92 2.70 -22.59 16.09
CA ASN A 92 2.92 -21.39 16.91
C ASN A 92 2.62 -20.10 16.13
N SER A 93 2.91 -20.06 14.83
CA SER A 93 2.54 -18.96 13.93
C SER A 93 1.04 -18.70 13.95
N LEU A 94 0.21 -19.74 13.76
CA LEU A 94 -1.24 -19.61 13.78
C LEU A 94 -1.76 -19.19 15.17
N GLN A 95 -1.13 -19.67 16.25
CA GLN A 95 -1.47 -19.24 17.62
C GLN A 95 -1.12 -17.77 17.88
N LEU A 96 0.00 -17.29 17.35
CA LEU A 96 0.39 -15.88 17.39
C LEU A 96 -0.66 -15.02 16.66
N GLN A 97 -1.03 -15.38 15.44
CA GLN A 97 -2.07 -14.69 14.68
C GLN A 97 -3.40 -14.64 15.44
N LYS A 98 -3.79 -15.76 16.06
CA LYS A 98 -4.97 -15.81 16.91
C LYS A 98 -4.88 -14.84 18.08
N LYS A 99 -3.74 -14.72 18.76
CA LYS A 99 -3.56 -13.78 19.87
C LYS A 99 -3.63 -12.33 19.44
N ILE A 100 -3.07 -12.01 18.28
CA ILE A 100 -3.21 -10.72 17.64
C ILE A 100 -4.69 -10.40 17.39
N GLN A 101 -5.45 -11.35 16.83
CA GLN A 101 -6.89 -11.20 16.56
C GLN A 101 -7.78 -11.21 17.82
N GLU A 102 -7.36 -11.86 18.91
CA GLU A 102 -8.05 -11.83 20.22
C GLU A 102 -7.99 -10.45 20.88
N ASN A 103 -6.94 -9.66 20.57
CA ASN A 103 -6.88 -8.27 20.98
C ASN A 103 -7.83 -7.44 20.10
N TYR A 104 -9.01 -7.13 20.65
CA TYR A 104 -10.06 -6.42 19.93
C TYR A 104 -9.57 -5.12 19.26
N ALA A 105 -8.72 -4.34 19.92
CA ALA A 105 -8.26 -3.07 19.37
C ALA A 105 -7.32 -3.30 18.17
N ILE A 106 -6.38 -4.24 18.27
CA ILE A 106 -5.48 -4.61 17.19
C ILE A 106 -6.26 -5.22 16.01
N ASN A 107 -7.21 -6.12 16.30
CA ASN A 107 -8.02 -6.78 15.26
C ASN A 107 -8.92 -5.80 14.49
N GLN A 108 -9.34 -4.69 15.11
CA GLN A 108 -10.05 -3.63 14.39
C GLN A 108 -9.13 -2.80 13.50
N SER A 109 -7.82 -2.85 13.73
CA SER A 109 -6.81 -2.14 12.94
C SER A 109 -6.14 -3.04 11.91
N ILE A 110 -6.48 -4.32 11.81
CA ILE A 110 -5.92 -5.21 10.79
C ILE A 110 -6.85 -5.21 9.59
N GLU A 111 -6.28 -5.08 8.39
CA GLU A 111 -7.05 -5.13 7.15
C GLU A 111 -7.75 -6.50 7.02
N LYS A 112 -8.86 -6.58 6.28
CA LYS A 112 -9.54 -7.87 6.12
C LYS A 112 -8.60 -8.85 5.42
N ASN A 113 -8.31 -9.99 6.05
CA ASN A 113 -7.28 -10.94 5.62
C ASN A 113 -5.86 -10.34 5.58
N GLY A 114 -5.61 -9.26 6.33
CA GLY A 114 -4.34 -8.54 6.37
C GLY A 114 -3.24 -9.22 7.18
N ILE A 115 -3.30 -10.55 7.41
CA ILE A 115 -2.16 -11.31 7.93
C ILE A 115 -1.87 -12.46 6.97
N THR A 116 -0.66 -12.47 6.43
CA THR A 116 -0.19 -13.46 5.45
C THR A 116 1.05 -14.15 5.98
N ASP A 117 0.98 -15.48 6.09
CA ASP A 117 2.05 -16.36 6.57
C ASP A 117 1.96 -17.73 5.90
N ILE A 118 3.10 -18.43 5.77
CA ILE A 118 3.15 -19.79 5.19
C ILE A 118 2.17 -20.74 5.90
N ALA A 119 1.99 -20.58 7.23
CA ALA A 119 1.10 -21.44 7.99
C ALA A 119 -0.39 -21.32 7.60
N ASN A 120 -0.80 -20.19 7.00
CA ASN A 120 -2.16 -19.99 6.54
C ASN A 120 -2.48 -20.86 5.31
N PHE A 121 -1.48 -21.11 4.45
CA PHE A 121 -1.68 -21.84 3.20
C PHE A 121 -1.83 -23.35 3.36
N ILE A 122 -1.27 -23.96 4.42
CA ILE A 122 -1.39 -25.40 4.70
C ILE A 122 -2.86 -25.86 4.86
N PRO A 123 -3.66 -25.27 5.75
CA PRO A 123 -5.08 -25.65 5.87
C PRO A 123 -5.90 -25.25 4.64
N ILE A 124 -5.55 -24.14 3.97
CA ILE A 124 -6.21 -23.68 2.74
C ILE A 124 -6.00 -24.72 1.61
N HIS A 125 -4.76 -25.13 1.37
CA HIS A 125 -4.39 -26.16 0.39
C HIS A 125 -5.12 -27.48 0.65
N THR A 126 -5.10 -27.94 1.91
CA THR A 126 -5.75 -29.20 2.28
C THR A 126 -7.25 -29.17 2.01
N GLU A 127 -7.90 -28.05 2.26
CA GLU A 127 -9.33 -27.92 1.99
C GLU A 127 -9.64 -27.78 0.50
N LEU A 128 -8.80 -27.03 -0.24
CA LEU A 128 -8.83 -26.96 -1.70
C LEU A 128 -8.74 -28.35 -2.30
N GLU A 129 -7.71 -29.13 -1.95
CA GLU A 129 -7.50 -30.48 -2.48
C GLU A 129 -8.71 -31.39 -2.20
N ASN A 130 -9.25 -31.37 -0.98
CA ASN A 130 -10.43 -32.18 -0.62
C ASN A 130 -11.69 -31.80 -1.41
N LYS A 131 -11.92 -30.50 -1.62
CA LYS A 131 -13.06 -30.01 -2.40
C LYS A 131 -12.88 -30.30 -3.89
N THR A 132 -11.68 -30.11 -4.43
CA THR A 132 -11.35 -30.45 -5.82
C THR A 132 -11.49 -31.95 -6.08
N GLU A 133 -11.01 -32.82 -5.19
CA GLU A 133 -11.20 -34.27 -5.33
C GLU A 133 -12.69 -34.68 -5.26
N THR A 134 -13.48 -33.97 -4.46
CA THR A 134 -14.93 -34.17 -4.38
C THR A 134 -15.61 -33.70 -5.67
N LEU A 135 -15.20 -32.54 -6.19
CA LEU A 135 -15.70 -31.95 -7.41
C LEU A 135 -15.42 -32.84 -8.62
N ASP A 136 -14.20 -33.36 -8.75
CA ASP A 136 -13.81 -34.30 -9.80
C ASP A 136 -14.69 -35.57 -9.80
N LYS A 137 -14.93 -36.14 -8.61
CA LYS A 137 -15.83 -37.30 -8.46
C LYS A 137 -17.26 -36.98 -8.90
N LYS A 138 -17.74 -35.76 -8.65
CA LYS A 138 -19.07 -35.30 -9.04
C LYS A 138 -19.17 -35.07 -10.54
N TYR A 139 -18.13 -34.51 -11.15
CA TYR A 139 -18.02 -34.40 -12.60
C TYR A 139 -17.99 -35.76 -13.30
N ASP A 140 -17.26 -36.74 -12.75
CA ASP A 140 -17.26 -38.12 -13.24
C ASP A 140 -18.66 -38.78 -13.13
N GLU A 141 -19.35 -38.54 -12.02
CA GLU A 141 -20.74 -39.00 -11.82
C GLU A 141 -21.68 -38.37 -12.85
N LEU A 142 -21.57 -37.05 -13.08
CA LEU A 142 -22.36 -36.31 -14.05
C LEU A 142 -22.13 -36.82 -15.48
N ALA A 143 -20.87 -37.06 -15.86
CA ALA A 143 -20.51 -37.63 -17.15
C ALA A 143 -21.14 -39.02 -17.33
N SER A 144 -21.06 -39.88 -16.32
CA SER A 144 -21.67 -41.22 -16.37
C SER A 144 -23.20 -41.17 -16.45
N MET A 145 -23.87 -40.21 -15.81
CA MET A 145 -25.32 -40.08 -15.86
C MET A 145 -25.80 -39.51 -17.20
N THR A 146 -25.04 -38.58 -17.76
CA THR A 146 -25.27 -38.04 -19.11
C THR A 146 -25.16 -39.14 -20.16
N ASP A 147 -24.14 -40.00 -20.08
CA ASP A 147 -23.99 -41.16 -20.97
C ASP A 147 -25.19 -42.13 -20.88
N GLN A 148 -25.72 -42.36 -19.67
CA GLN A 148 -26.90 -43.21 -19.45
C GLN A 148 -28.18 -42.57 -20.02
N LEU A 149 -28.30 -41.24 -19.90
CA LEU A 149 -29.41 -40.48 -20.46
C LEU A 149 -29.43 -40.62 -21.99
N ASP A 150 -28.28 -40.44 -22.64
CA ASP A 150 -28.13 -40.59 -24.09
C ASP A 150 -28.43 -42.02 -24.57
N GLU A 151 -27.96 -43.04 -23.84
CA GLU A 151 -28.26 -44.43 -24.17
C GLU A 151 -29.77 -44.74 -24.08
N ASN A 152 -30.43 -44.25 -23.02
CA ASN A 152 -31.86 -44.46 -22.83
C ASN A 152 -32.71 -43.64 -23.82
N MET A 153 -32.25 -42.45 -24.21
CA MET A 153 -32.89 -41.65 -25.25
C MET A 153 -32.83 -42.36 -26.60
N THR A 154 -31.67 -42.93 -26.94
CA THR A 154 -31.51 -43.76 -28.14
C THR A 154 -32.42 -45.01 -28.10
N LYS A 155 -32.60 -45.65 -26.94
CA LYS A 155 -33.53 -46.78 -26.79
C LYS A 155 -34.99 -46.35 -26.98
N LEU A 156 -35.36 -45.19 -26.44
CA LEU A 156 -36.71 -44.63 -26.59
C LEU A 156 -37.01 -44.26 -28.04
N GLU A 157 -36.05 -43.67 -28.76
CA GLU A 157 -36.17 -43.38 -30.19
C GLU A 157 -36.42 -44.66 -31.00
N ASN A 158 -35.61 -45.70 -30.79
CA ASN A 158 -35.81 -46.99 -31.44
C ASN A 158 -37.17 -47.62 -31.08
N LYS A 159 -37.64 -47.47 -29.83
CA LYS A 159 -38.94 -48.02 -29.41
C LYS A 159 -40.11 -47.26 -30.05
N THR A 160 -39.96 -45.95 -30.19
CA THR A 160 -40.93 -45.08 -30.87
C THR A 160 -41.00 -45.39 -32.36
N GLU A 161 -39.86 -45.69 -33.00
CA GLU A 161 -39.83 -46.15 -34.39
C GLU A 161 -40.57 -47.49 -34.58
N ASN A 162 -40.31 -48.47 -33.70
CA ASN A 162 -41.02 -49.76 -33.73
C ASN A 162 -42.54 -49.60 -33.46
N LEU A 163 -42.94 -48.67 -32.60
CA LEU A 163 -44.35 -48.33 -32.36
C LEU A 163 -45.01 -47.73 -33.59
N ASN A 164 -44.30 -46.86 -34.33
CA ASN A 164 -44.78 -46.29 -35.58
C ASN A 164 -44.94 -47.37 -36.66
N ASP A 165 -43.97 -48.29 -36.80
CA ASP A 165 -44.06 -49.42 -37.72
C ASP A 165 -45.26 -50.33 -37.40
N THR A 166 -45.44 -50.68 -36.13
CA THR A 166 -46.59 -51.49 -35.67
C THR A 166 -47.92 -50.77 -35.89
N THR A 167 -47.93 -49.44 -35.73
CA THR A 167 -49.11 -48.60 -36.00
C THR A 167 -49.48 -48.61 -37.49
N ASP A 168 -48.48 -48.56 -38.37
CA ASP A 168 -48.72 -48.58 -39.81
C ASP A 168 -49.17 -49.97 -40.29
N GLU A 169 -48.64 -51.05 -39.71
CA GLU A 169 -49.16 -52.42 -39.92
C GLU A 169 -50.61 -52.57 -39.42
N LEU A 170 -50.95 -52.00 -38.26
CA LEU A 170 -52.33 -51.97 -37.76
C LEU A 170 -53.27 -51.20 -38.70
N LYS A 171 -52.83 -50.09 -39.28
CA LYS A 171 -53.62 -49.33 -40.28
C LYS A 171 -53.83 -50.14 -41.55
N GLU A 172 -52.79 -50.79 -42.07
CA GLU A 172 -52.87 -51.59 -43.29
C GLU A 172 -53.79 -52.81 -43.10
N LEU A 173 -53.69 -53.51 -41.96
CA LEU A 173 -54.58 -54.61 -41.61
C LEU A 173 -56.03 -54.16 -41.43
N ASN A 174 -56.25 -52.99 -40.81
CA ASN A 174 -57.58 -52.41 -40.65
C ASN A 174 -58.19 -51.99 -42.02
N GLU A 175 -57.39 -51.47 -42.94
CA GLU A 175 -57.82 -51.17 -44.31
C GLU A 175 -58.17 -52.46 -45.08
N GLU A 176 -57.43 -53.55 -44.88
CA GLU A 176 -57.71 -54.85 -45.49
C GLU A 176 -59.00 -55.50 -44.96
N ILE A 177 -59.26 -55.37 -43.65
CA ILE A 177 -60.51 -55.79 -43.00
C ILE A 177 -61.69 -54.97 -43.55
N ASN A 178 -61.56 -53.65 -43.64
CA ASN A 178 -62.63 -52.78 -44.14
C ASN A 178 -62.95 -53.05 -45.63
N ASN A 179 -61.93 -53.28 -46.47
CA ASN A 179 -62.13 -53.67 -47.86
C ASN A 179 -62.86 -55.03 -47.99
N THR A 180 -62.66 -55.95 -47.05
CA THR A 180 -63.35 -57.26 -46.99
C THR A 180 -64.78 -57.13 -46.45
N ILE A 181 -65.07 -56.09 -45.68
CA ILE A 181 -66.43 -55.75 -45.22
C ILE A 181 -67.23 -55.08 -46.34
N ASP A 182 -66.62 -54.17 -47.11
CA ASP A 182 -67.26 -53.47 -48.24
C ASP A 182 -67.67 -54.43 -49.38
N SER A 183 -66.94 -55.53 -49.59
CA SER A 183 -67.32 -56.57 -50.57
C SER A 183 -68.59 -57.36 -50.18
N ILE A 184 -69.05 -57.26 -48.92
CA ILE A 184 -70.25 -57.94 -48.42
C ILE A 184 -71.53 -57.09 -48.63
N GLU A 185 -71.45 -55.76 -48.78
CA GLU A 185 -72.62 -54.87 -48.84
C GLU A 185 -73.28 -54.69 -50.24
N GLU A 186 -72.72 -55.22 -51.34
CA GLU A 186 -73.21 -55.00 -52.72
C GLU A 186 -74.48 -55.82 -53.15
N TYR A 187 -75.34 -56.25 -52.21
CA TYR A 187 -76.59 -56.98 -52.53
C TYR A 187 -77.80 -56.62 -51.64
N LYS A 188 -78.45 -55.47 -51.89
CA LYS A 188 -79.94 -55.32 -51.97
C LYS A 188 -80.43 -53.87 -52.14
N GLU A 189 -81.17 -53.63 -53.22
CA GLU A 189 -81.95 -52.40 -53.47
C GLU A 189 -83.48 -52.67 -53.42
N ILE A 190 -84.25 -51.71 -52.84
CA ILE A 190 -85.50 -51.09 -53.36
C ILE A 190 -86.89 -51.81 -53.16
N LYS A 191 -88.05 -51.19 -52.81
CA LYS A 191 -88.51 -49.79 -52.58
C LYS A 191 -89.87 -49.68 -51.85
N GLU A 192 -89.96 -48.67 -50.97
CA GLU A 192 -90.97 -47.57 -50.82
C GLU A 192 -92.49 -47.74 -51.05
N ILE A 193 -93.29 -47.06 -50.20
CA ILE A 193 -94.27 -46.00 -50.61
C ILE A 193 -94.25 -44.83 -49.59
N LYS A 194 -94.12 -43.61 -50.14
CA LYS A 194 -94.04 -42.24 -49.54
C LYS A 194 -95.35 -41.45 -49.64
N ILE A 195 -95.55 -40.44 -48.77
CA ILE A 195 -96.16 -39.10 -49.06
C ILE A 195 -95.56 -38.10 -48.01
N ASN A 196 -94.56 -37.25 -48.32
CA ASN A 196 -94.50 -35.97 -49.09
C ASN A 196 -95.25 -34.80 -48.42
N GLU A 197 -94.79 -33.54 -48.35
CA GLU A 197 -93.63 -32.73 -48.78
C GLU A 197 -93.87 -31.36 -48.07
N THR A 198 -92.94 -30.48 -47.69
CA THR A 198 -92.08 -29.66 -48.59
C THR A 198 -91.23 -28.68 -47.73
N THR A 199 -89.98 -28.44 -48.17
CA THR A 199 -89.14 -27.20 -48.06
C THR A 199 -88.75 -26.70 -46.64
N GLN A 200 -87.49 -26.68 -46.18
CA GLN A 200 -86.16 -26.46 -46.80
C GLN A 200 -85.08 -27.34 -46.12
N GLU A 201 -83.97 -27.60 -46.83
CA GLU A 201 -82.83 -28.50 -46.53
C GLU A 201 -82.17 -28.34 -45.15
N PRO A 202 -81.77 -29.47 -44.52
CA PRO A 202 -80.56 -29.55 -43.69
C PRO A 202 -79.63 -30.70 -44.15
N GLU A 203 -78.35 -30.42 -44.38
CA GLU A 203 -77.25 -31.41 -44.50
C GLU A 203 -76.94 -32.03 -43.12
N ILE A 204 -76.61 -33.33 -43.05
CA ILE A 204 -75.86 -33.94 -41.93
C ILE A 204 -74.90 -34.99 -42.49
N ASN A 205 -73.61 -34.70 -42.36
CA ASN A 205 -72.43 -35.52 -42.66
C ASN A 205 -72.30 -36.72 -41.69
N PHE A 206 -71.50 -37.75 -42.03
CA PHE A 206 -70.80 -38.46 -40.94
C PHE A 206 -70.09 -37.39 -40.14
N ASN A 207 -70.30 -37.32 -38.85
CA ASN A 207 -69.65 -36.29 -38.07
C ASN A 207 -68.15 -36.66 -37.90
N GLU A 208 -67.36 -36.59 -38.99
CA GLU A 208 -66.05 -35.92 -38.94
C GLU A 208 -66.21 -34.67 -38.06
N PRO A 209 -67.28 -33.84 -38.21
CA PRO A 209 -67.71 -32.85 -37.22
C PRO A 209 -68.26 -33.37 -35.87
N TYR A 210 -67.92 -34.54 -35.31
CA TYR A 210 -68.10 -34.78 -33.85
C TYR A 210 -66.75 -34.80 -33.19
N ILE A 211 -65.75 -35.44 -33.78
CA ILE A 211 -64.37 -35.27 -33.34
C ILE A 211 -63.85 -33.93 -33.84
N GLU A 212 -64.16 -33.49 -35.05
CA GLU A 212 -63.82 -32.15 -35.55
C GLU A 212 -64.73 -31.06 -34.94
N ASP A 213 -65.95 -31.32 -34.44
CA ASP A 213 -66.72 -30.33 -33.66
C ASP A 213 -66.34 -30.34 -32.18
N PHE A 214 -66.05 -31.50 -31.60
CA PHE A 214 -65.44 -31.60 -30.27
C PHE A 214 -64.04 -30.97 -30.30
N VAL A 215 -63.20 -31.32 -31.27
CA VAL A 215 -61.89 -30.68 -31.53
C VAL A 215 -62.09 -29.22 -31.91
N ASN A 216 -63.03 -28.80 -32.76
CA ASN A 216 -63.26 -27.36 -33.03
C ASN A 216 -63.94 -26.61 -31.87
N LYS A 217 -64.56 -27.28 -30.90
CA LYS A 217 -65.09 -26.72 -29.65
C LYS A 217 -63.98 -26.59 -28.62
N ILE A 218 -63.20 -27.64 -28.40
CA ILE A 218 -62.14 -27.66 -27.39
C ILE A 218 -60.85 -27.02 -27.91
N THR A 219 -60.56 -26.99 -29.22
CA THR A 219 -59.36 -26.34 -29.77
C THR A 219 -59.33 -24.84 -29.48
N PRO A 220 -60.39 -24.04 -29.67
CA PRO A 220 -60.38 -22.66 -29.22
C PRO A 220 -60.31 -22.52 -27.69
N ILE A 221 -60.83 -23.48 -26.91
CA ILE A 221 -60.72 -23.50 -25.45
C ILE A 221 -59.28 -23.83 -24.99
N ILE A 222 -58.65 -24.85 -25.55
CA ILE A 222 -57.25 -25.24 -25.32
C ILE A 222 -56.30 -24.16 -25.84
N ASN A 223 -56.56 -23.57 -27.01
CA ASN A 223 -55.78 -22.43 -27.49
C ASN A 223 -55.98 -21.20 -26.60
N SER A 224 -57.17 -20.98 -26.04
CA SER A 224 -57.43 -19.94 -25.04
C SER A 224 -56.60 -20.21 -23.78
N ILE A 225 -56.59 -21.45 -23.26
CA ILE A 225 -55.77 -21.86 -22.12
C ILE A 225 -54.28 -21.65 -22.40
N ILE A 226 -53.76 -22.17 -23.51
CA ILE A 226 -52.34 -22.02 -23.90
C ILE A 226 -51.98 -20.54 -24.09
N THR A 227 -52.84 -19.75 -24.73
CA THR A 227 -52.59 -18.31 -24.96
C THR A 227 -52.59 -17.54 -23.65
N ASN A 228 -53.52 -17.83 -22.74
CA ASN A 228 -53.58 -17.18 -21.44
C ASN A 228 -52.43 -17.63 -20.53
N GLU A 229 -52.06 -18.91 -20.52
CA GLU A 229 -50.86 -19.42 -19.82
C GLU A 229 -49.58 -18.78 -20.35
N THR A 230 -49.43 -18.70 -21.68
CA THR A 230 -48.30 -18.01 -22.30
C THR A 230 -48.27 -16.53 -21.93
N THR A 231 -49.44 -15.88 -21.88
CA THR A 231 -49.57 -14.48 -21.47
C THR A 231 -49.20 -14.32 -19.99
N ILE A 232 -49.57 -15.27 -19.12
CA ILE A 232 -49.19 -15.26 -17.71
C ILE A 232 -47.67 -15.35 -17.57
N HIS A 233 -47.02 -16.33 -18.20
CA HIS A 233 -45.56 -16.48 -18.13
C HIS A 233 -44.82 -15.24 -18.67
N GLN A 234 -45.25 -14.68 -19.81
CA GLN A 234 -44.65 -13.44 -20.34
C GLN A 234 -44.79 -12.24 -19.40
N ASN A 235 -45.90 -12.14 -18.68
CA ASN A 235 -46.10 -11.07 -17.71
C ASN A 235 -45.33 -11.35 -16.40
N ILE A 236 -45.10 -12.61 -16.01
CA ILE A 236 -44.19 -12.98 -14.91
C ILE A 236 -42.75 -12.55 -15.25
N ASP A 237 -42.25 -12.90 -16.44
CA ASP A 237 -40.92 -12.47 -16.92
C ASP A 237 -40.80 -10.93 -16.93
N THR A 238 -41.89 -10.24 -17.30
CA THR A 238 -41.95 -8.77 -17.29
C THR A 238 -41.86 -8.22 -15.86
N ILE A 239 -42.52 -8.86 -14.90
CA ILE A 239 -42.47 -8.48 -13.49
C ILE A 239 -41.06 -8.67 -12.93
N GLU A 240 -40.39 -9.78 -13.20
CA GLU A 240 -39.00 -10.04 -12.78
C GLU A 240 -38.04 -8.98 -13.32
N LEU A 241 -38.14 -8.64 -14.60
CA LEU A 241 -37.31 -7.61 -15.22
C LEU A 241 -37.57 -6.23 -14.60
N LYS A 242 -38.82 -5.91 -14.25
CA LYS A 242 -39.15 -4.65 -13.57
C LYS A 242 -38.73 -4.64 -12.10
N GLN A 243 -38.73 -5.79 -11.44
CA GLN A 243 -38.22 -5.96 -10.10
C GLN A 243 -36.69 -5.74 -10.04
N GLN A 244 -35.93 -6.30 -10.99
CA GLN A 244 -34.49 -6.00 -11.12
C GLN A 244 -34.23 -4.50 -11.34
N ASN A 245 -35.08 -3.83 -12.11
CA ASN A 245 -35.00 -2.38 -12.28
C ASN A 245 -35.27 -1.61 -10.97
N ILE A 246 -36.20 -2.08 -10.12
CA ILE A 246 -36.44 -1.47 -8.80
C ILE A 246 -35.19 -1.58 -7.92
N ASN A 247 -34.56 -2.76 -7.85
CA ASN A 247 -33.33 -2.96 -7.06
C ASN A 247 -32.18 -2.10 -7.57
N ASN A 248 -31.93 -2.11 -8.89
CA ASN A 248 -30.87 -1.32 -9.49
C ASN A 248 -31.05 0.18 -9.21
N ASN A 249 -32.26 0.72 -9.34
CA ASN A 249 -32.50 2.14 -9.04
C ASN A 249 -32.40 2.44 -7.53
N ALA A 250 -32.79 1.52 -6.64
CA ALA A 250 -32.62 1.68 -5.20
C ALA A 250 -31.14 1.71 -4.78
N THR A 251 -30.30 0.81 -5.33
CA THR A 251 -28.85 0.79 -5.09
C THR A 251 -28.15 2.03 -5.66
N GLN A 252 -28.60 2.54 -6.82
CA GLN A 252 -28.05 3.78 -7.36
C GLN A 252 -28.42 5.01 -6.52
N ILE A 253 -29.60 5.03 -5.89
CA ILE A 253 -29.94 6.06 -4.91
C ILE A 253 -29.00 5.97 -3.71
N GLU A 254 -28.79 4.78 -3.15
CA GLU A 254 -27.91 4.54 -1.99
C GLU A 254 -26.46 5.01 -2.19
N LYS A 255 -25.91 4.82 -3.39
CA LYS A 255 -24.53 5.21 -3.75
C LYS A 255 -24.30 6.73 -3.92
N ILE A 256 -25.34 7.57 -3.82
CA ILE A 256 -25.20 9.03 -3.95
C ILE A 256 -24.61 9.61 -2.64
N PRO A 257 -23.47 10.33 -2.69
CA PRO A 257 -22.85 10.94 -1.50
C PRO A 257 -23.78 11.94 -0.79
N GLU A 258 -23.69 11.99 0.54
CA GLU A 258 -24.48 12.87 1.44
C GLU A 258 -25.98 12.53 1.61
N ASN A 259 -26.42 11.31 1.27
CA ASN A 259 -27.76 10.88 1.63
C ASN A 259 -27.96 10.78 3.16
N ASP A 260 -29.08 11.29 3.67
CA ASP A 260 -29.47 11.14 5.08
C ASP A 260 -29.79 9.66 5.39
N ASP A 261 -29.49 9.21 6.60
CA ASP A 261 -29.79 7.87 7.12
C ASP A 261 -31.22 7.41 6.80
N ASN A 262 -32.20 8.33 6.74
CA ASN A 262 -33.58 7.99 6.39
C ASN A 262 -33.75 7.51 4.94
N ILE A 263 -32.95 8.02 4.00
CA ILE A 263 -32.96 7.60 2.59
C ILE A 263 -32.31 6.22 2.46
N VAL A 264 -31.16 6.01 3.11
CA VAL A 264 -30.45 4.71 3.12
C VAL A 264 -31.31 3.61 3.71
N ASN A 265 -31.96 3.87 4.86
CA ASN A 265 -32.90 2.91 5.44
C ASN A 265 -34.10 2.65 4.52
N ALA A 266 -34.56 3.63 3.75
CA ALA A 266 -35.69 3.44 2.84
C ALA A 266 -35.30 2.62 1.59
N THR A 267 -34.09 2.80 1.05
CA THR A 267 -33.57 1.99 -0.07
C THR A 267 -33.32 0.55 0.35
N GLU A 268 -32.76 0.32 1.54
CA GLU A 268 -32.57 -1.03 2.09
C GLU A 268 -33.92 -1.76 2.29
N ASN A 269 -34.94 -1.04 2.76
CA ASN A 269 -36.30 -1.60 2.87
C ASN A 269 -36.91 -1.93 1.50
N ILE A 270 -36.66 -1.13 0.47
CA ILE A 270 -37.12 -1.40 -0.90
C ILE A 270 -36.49 -2.69 -1.42
N THR A 271 -35.18 -2.86 -1.29
CA THR A 271 -34.46 -4.08 -1.74
C THR A 271 -35.00 -5.33 -1.04
N ASN A 272 -35.13 -5.29 0.29
CA ASN A 272 -35.68 -6.39 1.09
C ASN A 272 -37.14 -6.76 0.74
N LEU A 273 -37.97 -5.77 0.42
CA LEU A 273 -39.36 -6.01 0.00
C LEU A 273 -39.45 -6.52 -1.44
N SER A 274 -38.55 -6.07 -2.29
CA SER A 274 -38.41 -6.50 -3.68
C SER A 274 -38.00 -7.98 -3.79
N GLU A 275 -37.13 -8.47 -2.92
CA GLU A 275 -36.81 -9.90 -2.83
C GLU A 275 -38.03 -10.74 -2.42
N LYS A 276 -38.78 -10.29 -1.40
CA LYS A 276 -40.02 -10.96 -0.98
C LYS A 276 -41.11 -10.92 -2.05
N LEU A 277 -41.14 -9.87 -2.86
CA LEU A 277 -42.01 -9.76 -4.02
C LEU A 277 -41.66 -10.85 -5.04
N ASN A 278 -40.38 -11.07 -5.34
CA ASN A 278 -39.93 -12.13 -6.25
C ASN A 278 -40.38 -13.51 -5.76
N ASP A 279 -40.18 -13.82 -4.48
CA ASP A 279 -40.59 -15.11 -3.88
C ASP A 279 -42.08 -15.42 -4.04
N VAL A 280 -42.94 -14.39 -4.07
CA VAL A 280 -44.38 -14.57 -4.25
C VAL A 280 -44.73 -14.62 -5.74
N VAL A 281 -44.08 -13.81 -6.58
CA VAL A 281 -44.29 -13.79 -8.04
C VAL A 281 -43.89 -15.12 -8.67
N GLN A 282 -42.77 -15.72 -8.25
CA GLN A 282 -42.34 -17.03 -8.74
C GLN A 282 -43.39 -18.11 -8.51
N LYS A 283 -44.17 -18.01 -7.43
CA LYS A 283 -45.23 -18.99 -7.13
C LYS A 283 -46.37 -18.94 -8.15
N PHE A 284 -46.58 -17.84 -8.87
CA PHE A 284 -47.60 -17.77 -9.92
C PHE A 284 -47.30 -18.61 -11.16
N THR A 285 -46.07 -19.15 -11.28
CA THR A 285 -45.76 -20.15 -12.32
C THR A 285 -46.55 -21.44 -12.13
N ASP A 286 -46.93 -21.76 -10.89
CA ASP A 286 -47.80 -22.89 -10.56
C ASP A 286 -49.28 -22.44 -10.48
N PRO A 287 -50.18 -23.00 -11.31
CA PRO A 287 -51.60 -22.68 -11.30
C PRO A 287 -52.27 -22.80 -9.92
N GLU A 288 -51.89 -23.75 -9.07
CA GLU A 288 -52.50 -23.92 -7.74
C GLU A 288 -52.20 -22.76 -6.78
N ASN A 289 -51.14 -22.01 -7.05
CA ASN A 289 -50.69 -20.88 -6.24
C ASN A 289 -51.20 -19.53 -6.77
N ARG A 290 -52.00 -19.49 -7.84
CA ARG A 290 -52.65 -18.28 -8.37
C ARG A 290 -53.90 -17.89 -7.59
N THR A 291 -53.77 -17.88 -6.27
CA THR A 291 -54.87 -17.61 -5.34
C THR A 291 -55.02 -16.11 -5.08
N ASP A 292 -56.24 -15.68 -4.74
CA ASP A 292 -56.51 -14.30 -4.30
C ASP A 292 -55.61 -13.85 -3.13
N GLU A 293 -55.14 -14.79 -2.30
CA GLU A 293 -54.21 -14.54 -1.19
C GLU A 293 -52.82 -14.12 -1.69
N ASN A 294 -52.25 -14.85 -2.65
CA ASN A 294 -50.94 -14.52 -3.22
C ASN A 294 -51.00 -13.23 -4.05
N TYR A 295 -52.10 -12.96 -4.77
CA TYR A 295 -52.30 -11.67 -5.45
C TYR A 295 -52.37 -10.50 -4.47
N GLN A 296 -53.07 -10.66 -3.34
CA GLN A 296 -53.12 -9.63 -2.29
C GLN A 296 -51.76 -9.41 -1.64
N LEU A 297 -50.99 -10.48 -1.41
CA LEU A 297 -49.66 -10.40 -0.82
C LEU A 297 -48.66 -9.69 -1.74
N THR A 298 -48.75 -9.96 -3.06
CA THR A 298 -47.94 -9.27 -4.09
C THR A 298 -48.24 -7.77 -4.10
N GLN A 299 -49.52 -7.40 -4.07
CA GLN A 299 -49.95 -6.00 -3.97
C GLN A 299 -49.50 -5.34 -2.66
N GLU A 300 -49.57 -6.06 -1.53
CA GLU A 300 -49.11 -5.52 -0.24
C GLU A 300 -47.61 -5.21 -0.23
N TYR A 301 -46.79 -5.99 -0.95
CA TYR A 301 -45.36 -5.70 -1.09
C TYR A 301 -45.11 -4.51 -2.01
N LEU A 302 -45.84 -4.40 -3.13
CA LEU A 302 -45.75 -3.25 -4.02
C LEU A 302 -46.15 -1.95 -3.32
N ASP A 303 -47.27 -1.94 -2.58
CA ASP A 303 -47.71 -0.79 -1.78
C ASP A 303 -46.62 -0.34 -0.79
N LYS A 304 -45.93 -1.29 -0.14
CA LYS A 304 -44.86 -0.98 0.81
C LYS A 304 -43.59 -0.47 0.13
N ILE A 305 -43.29 -0.96 -1.06
CA ILE A 305 -42.18 -0.45 -1.88
C ILE A 305 -42.50 0.98 -2.31
N GLU A 306 -43.72 1.25 -2.78
CA GLU A 306 -44.18 2.58 -3.17
C GLU A 306 -44.18 3.57 -1.98
N ASP A 307 -44.61 3.13 -0.80
CA ASP A 307 -44.58 3.93 0.44
C ASP A 307 -43.14 4.34 0.81
N ASN A 308 -42.17 3.43 0.68
CA ASN A 308 -40.77 3.75 0.95
C ASN A 308 -40.17 4.63 -0.15
N ASN A 309 -40.52 4.39 -1.41
CA ASN A 309 -40.11 5.24 -2.54
C ASN A 309 -40.66 6.68 -2.39
N THR A 310 -41.89 6.82 -1.88
CA THR A 310 -42.51 8.11 -1.58
C THR A 310 -41.80 8.82 -0.42
N LYS A 311 -41.40 8.10 0.64
CA LYS A 311 -40.61 8.69 1.74
C LYS A 311 -39.26 9.24 1.28
N ILE A 312 -38.61 8.57 0.33
CA ILE A 312 -37.36 9.08 -0.29
C ILE A 312 -37.64 10.43 -0.96
N ASN A 313 -38.72 10.53 -1.74
CA ASN A 313 -39.12 11.79 -2.38
C ASN A 313 -39.56 12.88 -1.39
N GLU A 314 -40.20 12.53 -0.28
CA GLU A 314 -40.67 13.49 0.74
C GLU A 314 -39.55 14.01 1.67
N THR A 315 -38.41 13.30 1.74
CA THR A 315 -37.26 13.67 2.57
C THR A 315 -36.37 14.75 1.90
N GLN A 316 -36.64 15.10 0.64
CA GLN A 316 -35.88 16.10 -0.11
C GLN A 316 -36.16 17.54 0.33
N ASP A 317 -35.11 18.28 0.71
CA ASP A 317 -35.14 19.72 1.00
C ASP A 317 -34.59 20.50 -0.22
N LEU A 318 -35.44 21.31 -0.86
CA LEU A 318 -35.40 21.85 -2.24
C LEU A 318 -34.17 22.71 -2.68
N ASN A 319 -32.93 22.46 -2.25
CA ASN A 319 -31.79 23.36 -2.54
C ASN A 319 -30.45 22.72 -2.95
N ASN A 320 -30.30 21.41 -3.12
CA ASN A 320 -29.01 20.80 -3.51
C ASN A 320 -29.04 20.11 -4.89
N GLY A 321 -27.93 20.20 -5.62
CA GLY A 321 -27.83 19.78 -7.03
C GLY A 321 -27.97 18.27 -7.30
N ASN A 322 -27.99 17.44 -6.26
CA ASN A 322 -28.12 15.98 -6.36
C ASN A 322 -29.60 15.51 -6.46
N ASP A 323 -30.55 16.42 -6.23
CA ASP A 323 -31.99 16.10 -6.18
C ASP A 323 -32.53 15.51 -7.50
N ALA A 324 -31.97 15.91 -8.64
CA ALA A 324 -32.43 15.48 -9.96
C ALA A 324 -32.09 14.01 -10.28
N ALA A 325 -31.00 13.47 -9.71
CA ALA A 325 -30.63 12.07 -9.90
C ALA A 325 -31.56 11.16 -9.07
N VAL A 326 -31.79 11.52 -7.80
CA VAL A 326 -32.72 10.80 -6.92
C VAL A 326 -34.14 10.86 -7.48
N GLU A 327 -34.62 12.03 -7.94
CA GLU A 327 -35.96 12.18 -8.55
C GLU A 327 -36.13 11.30 -9.80
N ASN A 328 -35.07 11.14 -10.60
CA ASN A 328 -35.12 10.28 -11.79
C ASN A 328 -35.17 8.79 -11.41
N HIS A 329 -34.39 8.37 -10.42
CA HIS A 329 -34.39 6.99 -9.95
C HIS A 329 -35.69 6.61 -9.22
N THR A 330 -36.24 7.49 -8.39
CA THR A 330 -37.54 7.25 -7.73
C THR A 330 -38.70 7.24 -8.73
N ALA A 331 -38.64 8.06 -9.79
CA ALA A 331 -39.60 8.01 -10.89
C ALA A 331 -39.53 6.68 -11.66
N ASN A 332 -38.32 6.17 -11.93
CA ASN A 332 -38.13 4.86 -12.59
C ASN A 332 -38.63 3.70 -11.72
N ILE A 333 -38.50 3.80 -10.40
CA ILE A 333 -39.09 2.83 -9.46
C ILE A 333 -40.61 2.87 -9.55
N SER A 334 -41.22 4.06 -9.53
CA SER A 334 -42.69 4.22 -9.67
C SER A 334 -43.22 3.66 -10.99
N ASP A 335 -42.57 3.95 -12.12
CA ASP A 335 -42.94 3.42 -13.44
C ASP A 335 -42.84 1.88 -13.49
N SER A 336 -41.88 1.32 -12.75
CA SER A 336 -41.71 -0.13 -12.65
C SER A 336 -42.81 -0.77 -11.81
N ILE A 337 -43.23 -0.13 -10.71
CA ILE A 337 -44.38 -0.56 -9.89
C ILE A 337 -45.67 -0.55 -10.73
N ASP A 338 -45.97 0.54 -11.42
CA ASP A 338 -47.16 0.65 -12.30
C ASP A 338 -47.20 -0.45 -13.36
N THR A 339 -46.03 -0.79 -13.92
CA THR A 339 -45.91 -1.87 -14.91
C THR A 339 -46.16 -3.23 -14.27
N ILE A 340 -45.66 -3.46 -13.06
CA ILE A 340 -45.88 -4.71 -12.33
C ILE A 340 -47.35 -4.86 -11.96
N GLU A 341 -48.01 -3.82 -11.46
CA GLU A 341 -49.44 -3.85 -11.14
C GLU A 341 -50.30 -4.17 -12.36
N SER A 342 -50.03 -3.50 -13.49
CA SER A 342 -50.73 -3.79 -14.74
C SER A 342 -50.49 -5.23 -15.22
N SER A 343 -49.29 -5.76 -15.04
CA SER A 343 -48.95 -7.13 -15.42
C SER A 343 -49.64 -8.13 -14.49
N LEU A 344 -49.75 -7.81 -13.20
CA LEU A 344 -50.44 -8.61 -12.20
C LEU A 344 -51.95 -8.68 -12.43
N ASP A 345 -52.58 -7.57 -12.83
CA ASP A 345 -53.99 -7.55 -13.24
C ASP A 345 -54.22 -8.42 -14.49
N ILE A 346 -53.31 -8.36 -15.47
CA ILE A 346 -53.36 -9.23 -16.66
C ILE A 346 -53.19 -10.69 -16.28
N ILE A 347 -52.28 -11.03 -15.36
CA ILE A 347 -52.07 -12.40 -14.86
C ILE A 347 -53.34 -12.88 -14.14
N LYS A 348 -53.96 -12.03 -13.31
CA LYS A 348 -55.18 -12.37 -12.58
C LYS A 348 -56.36 -12.61 -13.52
N ASP A 349 -56.59 -11.71 -14.48
CA ASP A 349 -57.65 -11.85 -15.48
C ASP A 349 -57.40 -13.07 -16.38
N SER A 350 -56.16 -13.29 -16.81
CA SER A 350 -55.78 -14.45 -17.63
C SER A 350 -55.90 -15.76 -16.85
N GLY A 351 -55.55 -15.78 -15.56
CA GLY A 351 -55.72 -16.93 -14.68
C GLY A 351 -57.18 -17.29 -14.47
N GLN A 352 -58.05 -16.30 -14.23
CA GLN A 352 -59.50 -16.53 -14.20
C GLN A 352 -60.04 -17.01 -15.55
N ASN A 353 -59.54 -16.49 -16.67
CA ASN A 353 -59.92 -16.98 -17.99
C ASN A 353 -59.44 -18.41 -18.25
N VAL A 354 -58.30 -18.83 -17.67
CA VAL A 354 -57.82 -20.22 -17.70
C VAL A 354 -58.76 -21.11 -16.88
N ASP A 355 -59.12 -20.71 -15.66
CA ASP A 355 -60.05 -21.46 -14.80
C ASP A 355 -61.45 -21.55 -15.42
N ASP A 356 -61.96 -20.46 -15.99
CA ASP A 356 -63.24 -20.42 -16.71
C ASP A 356 -63.17 -21.26 -17.99
N SER A 357 -62.05 -21.23 -18.73
CA SER A 357 -61.84 -22.08 -19.91
C SER A 357 -61.71 -23.56 -19.52
N TRP A 358 -61.13 -23.88 -18.36
CA TRP A 358 -61.09 -25.24 -17.82
C TRP A 358 -62.47 -25.71 -17.37
N SER A 359 -63.26 -24.83 -16.76
CA SER A 359 -64.66 -25.10 -16.39
C SER A 359 -65.55 -25.25 -17.62
N GLU A 360 -65.33 -24.46 -18.67
CA GLU A 360 -65.97 -24.62 -19.99
C GLU A 360 -65.51 -25.91 -20.68
N PHE A 361 -64.23 -26.27 -20.57
CA PHE A 361 -63.70 -27.54 -21.05
C PHE A 361 -64.37 -28.70 -20.33
N GLU A 362 -64.42 -28.67 -18.99
CA GLU A 362 -65.03 -29.69 -18.15
C GLU A 362 -66.54 -29.79 -18.40
N THR A 363 -67.24 -28.67 -18.60
CA THR A 363 -68.66 -28.63 -18.96
C THR A 363 -68.89 -29.14 -20.39
N ALA A 364 -68.06 -28.79 -21.36
CA ALA A 364 -68.14 -29.29 -22.72
C ALA A 364 -67.83 -30.79 -22.79
N PHE A 365 -66.91 -31.25 -21.93
CA PHE A 365 -66.54 -32.65 -21.75
C PHE A 365 -67.68 -33.42 -21.06
N GLU A 366 -68.32 -32.86 -20.03
CA GLU A 366 -69.46 -33.45 -19.30
C GLU A 366 -70.78 -33.46 -20.11
N GLU A 367 -71.10 -32.38 -20.85
CA GLU A 367 -72.31 -32.30 -21.69
C GLU A 367 -72.28 -33.31 -22.85
N ASP A 368 -71.12 -33.54 -23.47
CA ASP A 368 -70.97 -34.56 -24.51
C ASP A 368 -70.89 -35.98 -23.89
N LEU A 369 -70.40 -36.15 -22.64
CA LEU A 369 -70.44 -37.42 -21.91
C LEU A 369 -71.86 -37.87 -21.54
N ASP A 370 -72.76 -36.94 -21.19
CA ASP A 370 -74.14 -37.29 -20.80
C ASP A 370 -75.07 -37.60 -22.00
N SER A 371 -74.58 -37.38 -23.23
CA SER A 371 -75.20 -37.86 -24.47
C SER A 371 -74.89 -39.32 -24.79
N ILE A 372 -73.94 -39.94 -24.06
CA ILE A 372 -73.54 -41.34 -24.22
C ILE A 372 -74.05 -42.18 -23.03
N LYS A 373 -75.34 -42.52 -23.03
CA LYS A 373 -75.91 -43.60 -22.20
C LYS A 373 -77.07 -44.23 -23.00
N VAL A 374 -77.13 -45.51 -23.36
CA VAL A 374 -76.64 -46.80 -22.81
C VAL A 374 -76.76 -47.86 -23.93
N VAL A 375 -75.84 -48.82 -24.06
CA VAL A 375 -76.20 -50.27 -24.06
C VAL A 375 -75.12 -51.07 -23.32
N GLU A 376 -75.58 -51.63 -22.20
CA GLU A 376 -75.00 -52.58 -21.24
C GLU A 376 -73.88 -53.54 -21.70
N VAL A 377 -72.82 -53.60 -20.88
CA VAL A 377 -72.11 -54.85 -20.56
C VAL A 377 -72.13 -55.02 -19.04
N HIS A 378 -72.77 -56.10 -18.58
CA HIS A 378 -72.83 -56.51 -17.18
C HIS A 378 -71.56 -57.27 -16.80
N ASN A 379 -70.94 -56.92 -15.67
CA ASN A 379 -70.43 -57.93 -14.75
C ASN A 379 -70.35 -57.36 -13.31
N PRO A 380 -70.87 -58.06 -12.28
CA PRO A 380 -70.79 -57.59 -10.91
C PRO A 380 -69.55 -58.14 -10.19
N THR A 381 -68.93 -57.32 -9.34
CA THR A 381 -68.03 -57.76 -8.26
C THR A 381 -68.70 -57.64 -6.89
N LEU A 382 -68.49 -58.67 -6.07
CA LEU A 382 -68.93 -58.82 -4.69
C LEU A 382 -68.19 -57.85 -3.76
N GLN A 383 -68.88 -56.82 -3.23
CA GLN A 383 -68.62 -56.36 -1.85
C GLN A 383 -69.76 -55.49 -1.26
N ASP A 384 -71.02 -55.92 -1.41
CA ASP A 384 -72.16 -55.27 -0.73
C ASP A 384 -73.14 -56.26 -0.04
N LEU A 385 -72.77 -57.55 0.10
CA LEU A 385 -73.64 -58.54 0.75
C LEU A 385 -72.87 -59.55 1.64
N GLU A 386 -72.35 -59.05 2.75
CA GLU A 386 -72.32 -59.73 4.05
C GLU A 386 -73.04 -58.74 5.00
N GLU A 387 -74.22 -58.93 5.58
CA GLU A 387 -74.79 -60.08 6.28
C GLU A 387 -76.32 -60.09 6.10
N GLU A 388 -76.86 -61.15 5.50
CA GLU A 388 -77.96 -61.88 6.14
C GLU A 388 -77.71 -63.37 5.87
N MET A 389 -77.38 -64.07 6.96
CA MET A 389 -77.44 -65.52 7.14
C MET A 389 -78.79 -66.06 6.61
N GLU A 390 -78.99 -67.30 6.16
CA GLU A 390 -78.55 -68.59 6.66
C GLU A 390 -79.10 -69.70 5.70
N GLU A 391 -78.50 -70.89 5.75
CA GLU A 391 -78.95 -72.19 5.18
C GLU A 391 -78.64 -72.51 3.70
N LEU A 392 -78.02 -73.63 3.32
CA LEU A 392 -77.28 -74.73 3.96
C LEU A 392 -76.84 -75.67 2.81
N GLU A 393 -75.63 -76.24 2.90
CA GLU A 393 -75.24 -77.60 2.43
C GLU A 393 -75.35 -77.92 0.90
N ASP A 394 -74.40 -78.55 0.20
CA ASP A 394 -73.21 -79.30 0.57
C ASP A 394 -72.57 -79.90 -0.72
N TYR A 395 -71.32 -80.36 -0.61
CA TYR A 395 -70.64 -81.40 -1.42
C TYR A 395 -70.06 -81.12 -2.85
N ILE A 396 -68.72 -80.99 -2.85
CA ILE A 396 -67.68 -81.81 -3.55
C ILE A 396 -66.91 -81.19 -4.72
N GLN A 397 -65.60 -81.07 -4.44
CA GLN A 397 -64.44 -80.85 -5.32
C GLN A 397 -64.16 -82.04 -6.24
N ILE A 398 -63.64 -81.77 -7.45
CA ILE A 398 -62.67 -82.67 -8.09
C ILE A 398 -61.52 -81.82 -8.67
N GLU A 399 -60.34 -82.01 -8.10
CA GLU A 399 -59.04 -81.49 -8.52
C GLU A 399 -58.47 -82.29 -9.70
N THR A 400 -57.64 -81.59 -10.49
CA THR A 400 -56.83 -82.16 -11.57
C THR A 400 -55.40 -82.24 -11.08
N GLU A 401 -54.79 -83.44 -11.04
CA GLU A 401 -53.37 -83.59 -10.69
C GLU A 401 -52.61 -84.35 -11.80
N PHE A 402 -51.44 -83.82 -12.17
CA PHE A 402 -50.52 -84.32 -13.19
C PHE A 402 -49.35 -85.06 -12.53
N VAL A 403 -49.11 -86.33 -12.86
CA VAL A 403 -47.81 -87.00 -12.67
C VAL A 403 -47.55 -87.91 -13.87
N ASP A 404 -46.40 -87.75 -14.53
CA ASP A 404 -45.95 -88.48 -15.75
C ASP A 404 -46.72 -88.19 -17.06
N GLY A 405 -47.00 -86.90 -17.31
CA GLY A 405 -47.21 -86.39 -18.68
C GLY A 405 -48.52 -86.78 -19.38
N GLN A 406 -49.57 -87.18 -18.65
CA GLN A 406 -50.94 -87.31 -19.16
C GLN A 406 -51.97 -86.92 -18.09
N VAL A 407 -53.03 -86.17 -18.48
CA VAL A 407 -54.27 -86.06 -17.68
C VAL A 407 -55.37 -86.88 -18.34
N VAL A 408 -55.90 -87.82 -17.55
CA VAL A 408 -57.07 -88.64 -17.86
C VAL A 408 -58.17 -88.20 -16.89
N THR A 409 -59.26 -87.66 -17.42
CA THR A 409 -60.52 -87.46 -16.69
C THR A 409 -61.30 -88.77 -16.73
N THR A 410 -61.66 -89.32 -15.57
CA THR A 410 -62.62 -90.44 -15.50
C THR A 410 -63.65 -90.13 -14.44
N VAL A 411 -64.88 -89.91 -14.91
CA VAL A 411 -66.11 -89.97 -14.15
C VAL A 411 -66.55 -91.42 -14.18
N ASP A 412 -66.78 -92.02 -13.02
CA ASP A 412 -67.42 -93.33 -12.96
C ASP A 412 -68.54 -93.34 -11.93
N ILE A 413 -69.68 -93.85 -12.40
CA ILE A 413 -70.99 -93.93 -11.78
C ILE A 413 -71.30 -95.42 -11.74
N ASP A 414 -71.63 -95.95 -10.57
CA ASP A 414 -72.23 -97.29 -10.41
C ASP A 414 -73.68 -97.03 -9.93
N GLU A 415 -74.73 -97.26 -10.76
CA GLU A 415 -75.39 -98.55 -11.07
C GLU A 415 -75.86 -99.29 -9.79
N GLU A 416 -77.09 -99.77 -9.58
CA GLU A 416 -78.13 -100.47 -10.34
C GLU A 416 -79.45 -100.29 -9.51
N GLY A 417 -80.69 -100.38 -9.97
CA GLY A 417 -81.30 -100.80 -11.23
C GLY A 417 -82.80 -101.08 -10.95
N LEU A 418 -83.66 -100.80 -11.93
CA LEU A 418 -84.60 -101.80 -12.48
C LEU A 418 -85.38 -101.21 -13.67
N LEU A 419 -85.04 -101.80 -14.80
CA LEU A 419 -85.67 -101.79 -16.10
C LEU A 419 -87.08 -102.41 -16.06
N SER A 420 -88.02 -101.83 -16.81
CA SER A 420 -88.91 -102.53 -17.75
C SER A 420 -89.97 -101.51 -18.22
N ASP A 421 -90.29 -101.33 -19.48
CA ASP A 421 -89.83 -101.97 -20.70
C ASP A 421 -90.47 -101.17 -21.84
N PHE A 422 -89.83 -101.26 -22.99
CA PHE A 422 -90.47 -101.22 -24.31
C PHE A 422 -91.00 -99.88 -24.80
N GLU A 423 -90.27 -99.27 -25.72
CA GLU A 423 -90.46 -99.56 -27.15
C GLU A 423 -91.91 -99.32 -27.61
N ASN A 424 -92.09 -98.17 -28.24
CA ASN A 424 -92.62 -98.12 -29.60
C ASN A 424 -92.00 -96.88 -30.21
N GLU A 425 -90.88 -97.08 -30.87
CA GLU A 425 -90.87 -97.16 -32.32
C GLU A 425 -90.77 -95.76 -32.91
N VAL A 426 -89.65 -95.55 -33.62
CA VAL A 426 -89.72 -95.03 -34.98
C VAL A 426 -90.06 -93.54 -35.03
N ARG A 427 -89.12 -92.65 -35.37
CA ARG A 427 -88.52 -92.63 -36.71
C ARG A 427 -87.40 -91.59 -36.79
N GLU A 428 -86.15 -92.04 -36.92
CA GLU A 428 -85.29 -91.97 -38.13
C GLU A 428 -84.72 -90.55 -38.39
N GLY A 429 -83.41 -90.33 -38.50
CA GLY A 429 -82.46 -91.16 -39.23
C GLY A 429 -82.06 -90.44 -40.53
N ARG A 430 -80.75 -90.33 -40.78
CA ARG A 430 -80.11 -89.47 -41.79
C ARG A 430 -80.35 -89.88 -43.27
N ILE A 431 -80.34 -88.86 -44.17
CA ILE A 431 -79.99 -88.80 -45.63
C ILE A 431 -81.07 -89.08 -46.73
N THR A 432 -81.33 -88.01 -47.52
CA THR A 432 -81.79 -87.74 -48.95
C THR A 432 -82.69 -88.71 -49.74
N LEU A 433 -83.61 -88.35 -50.67
CA LEU A 433 -83.79 -87.20 -51.61
C LEU A 433 -85.24 -87.27 -52.22
N PHE A 434 -85.95 -86.15 -52.46
CA PHE A 434 -86.64 -85.73 -53.72
C PHE A 434 -87.79 -84.70 -53.56
N ASN A 435 -87.77 -83.68 -54.45
CA ASN A 435 -88.82 -82.75 -54.90
C ASN A 435 -89.19 -81.48 -54.09
N GLY A 436 -88.43 -80.41 -54.31
CA GLY A 436 -88.95 -79.03 -54.31
C GLY A 436 -88.00 -78.01 -53.67
N GLU A 437 -87.14 -77.39 -54.49
CA GLU A 437 -86.12 -76.36 -54.23
C GLU A 437 -86.42 -75.27 -53.17
N VAL A 438 -85.39 -74.82 -52.43
CA VAL A 438 -84.76 -73.47 -52.53
C VAL A 438 -83.30 -73.56 -52.00
N ILE A 439 -82.34 -72.94 -52.70
CA ILE A 439 -80.91 -72.78 -52.35
C ILE A 439 -80.66 -71.30 -52.00
N PHE A 440 -79.83 -71.01 -50.99
CA PHE A 440 -79.08 -69.76 -50.89
C PHE A 440 -77.59 -70.09 -50.68
N TYR A 441 -76.72 -69.44 -51.46
CA TYR A 441 -75.26 -69.52 -51.35
C TYR A 441 -74.78 -68.62 -50.21
N LEU A 442 -73.88 -69.13 -49.35
CA LEU A 442 -73.03 -68.30 -48.49
C LEU A 442 -71.71 -68.07 -49.24
N SER A 443 -71.30 -66.80 -49.32
CA SER A 443 -70.08 -66.33 -49.98
C SER A 443 -68.82 -66.91 -49.31
N ASP A 444 -67.74 -67.09 -50.09
CA ASP A 444 -66.43 -67.62 -49.67
C ASP A 444 -65.60 -66.66 -48.78
N GLU A 445 -66.16 -65.53 -48.33
CA GLU A 445 -65.41 -64.45 -47.64
C GLU A 445 -65.46 -64.46 -46.10
N ILE A 446 -66.33 -65.25 -45.45
CA ILE A 446 -66.46 -65.26 -43.98
C ILE A 446 -65.22 -65.82 -43.23
N PRO A 447 -64.51 -66.87 -43.69
CA PRO A 447 -63.32 -67.37 -42.98
C PRO A 447 -62.15 -66.38 -42.94
N LYS A 448 -62.01 -65.48 -43.91
CA LYS A 448 -60.91 -64.50 -43.97
C LYS A 448 -60.98 -63.45 -42.86
N ILE A 449 -62.19 -63.01 -42.50
CA ILE A 449 -62.41 -62.01 -41.44
C ILE A 449 -62.02 -62.56 -40.06
N VAL A 450 -62.19 -63.87 -39.84
CA VAL A 450 -61.80 -64.52 -38.57
C VAL A 450 -60.28 -64.57 -38.43
N ASP A 451 -59.57 -64.99 -39.48
CA ASP A 451 -58.09 -65.04 -39.45
C ASP A 451 -57.49 -63.62 -39.28
N GLN A 452 -58.02 -62.60 -39.97
CA GLN A 452 -57.57 -61.21 -39.82
C GLN A 452 -57.89 -60.61 -38.43
N SER A 453 -58.96 -61.05 -37.77
CA SER A 453 -59.27 -60.61 -36.40
C SER A 453 -58.31 -61.16 -35.35
N GLU A 454 -57.78 -62.38 -35.56
CA GLU A 454 -56.81 -63.02 -34.68
C GLU A 454 -55.41 -62.38 -34.85
N GLU A 455 -55.07 -61.97 -36.07
CA GLU A 455 -53.85 -61.19 -36.37
C GLU A 455 -53.90 -59.78 -35.77
N LEU A 456 -55.07 -59.12 -35.80
CA LEU A 456 -55.28 -57.81 -35.19
C LEU A 456 -55.15 -57.85 -33.65
N GLU A 457 -55.61 -58.93 -33.01
CA GLU A 457 -55.46 -59.13 -31.57
C GLU A 457 -53.99 -59.28 -31.16
N GLN A 458 -53.20 -60.05 -31.93
CA GLN A 458 -51.76 -60.21 -31.69
C GLN A 458 -50.95 -58.93 -31.91
N LEU A 459 -51.30 -58.15 -32.94
CA LEU A 459 -50.62 -56.90 -33.25
C LEU A 459 -50.95 -55.81 -32.21
N ASN A 460 -52.18 -55.79 -31.72
CA ASN A 460 -52.59 -54.88 -30.64
C ASN A 460 -51.95 -55.22 -29.28
N GLU A 461 -51.75 -56.51 -28.97
CA GLU A 461 -50.98 -56.94 -27.80
C GLU A 461 -49.50 -56.53 -27.93
N THR A 462 -48.93 -56.64 -29.13
CA THR A 462 -47.56 -56.20 -29.42
C THR A 462 -47.40 -54.69 -29.24
N PHE A 463 -48.33 -53.90 -29.80
CA PHE A 463 -48.35 -52.44 -29.64
C PHE A 463 -48.45 -52.03 -28.17
N SER A 464 -49.36 -52.65 -27.40
CA SER A 464 -49.55 -52.35 -25.98
C SER A 464 -48.30 -52.64 -25.14
N ASN A 465 -47.61 -53.76 -25.42
CA ASN A 465 -46.35 -54.08 -24.75
C ASN A 465 -45.24 -53.09 -25.11
N GLN A 466 -45.15 -52.70 -26.38
CA GLN A 466 -44.16 -51.73 -26.83
C GLN A 466 -44.39 -50.33 -26.24
N LEU A 467 -45.65 -49.91 -26.09
CA LEU A 467 -46.04 -48.64 -25.49
C LEU A 467 -45.69 -48.60 -24.00
N ASN A 468 -46.03 -49.64 -23.25
CA ASN A 468 -45.67 -49.74 -21.83
C ASN A 468 -44.14 -49.68 -21.60
N GLU A 469 -43.36 -50.32 -22.47
CA GLU A 469 -41.90 -50.26 -22.40
C GLU A 469 -41.35 -48.85 -22.75
N ALA A 470 -41.97 -48.14 -23.70
CA ALA A 470 -41.61 -46.77 -24.04
C ALA A 470 -41.96 -45.79 -22.91
N GLU A 471 -43.13 -45.93 -22.28
CA GLU A 471 -43.55 -45.14 -21.12
C GLU A 471 -42.61 -45.36 -19.92
N GLN A 472 -42.18 -46.59 -19.67
CA GLN A 472 -41.18 -46.89 -18.63
C GLN A 472 -39.81 -46.27 -18.93
N LEU A 473 -39.36 -46.28 -20.19
CA LEU A 473 -38.12 -45.62 -20.60
C LEU A 473 -38.21 -44.10 -20.43
N GLN A 474 -39.36 -43.49 -20.77
CA GLN A 474 -39.60 -42.07 -20.59
C GLN A 474 -39.64 -41.66 -19.10
N GLU A 475 -40.26 -42.48 -18.23
CA GLU A 475 -40.23 -42.25 -16.78
C GLU A 475 -38.80 -42.33 -16.21
N ASN A 476 -37.99 -43.27 -16.70
CA ASN A 476 -36.59 -43.40 -16.30
C ASN A 476 -35.74 -42.21 -16.78
N LEU A 477 -35.96 -41.73 -18.02
CA LEU A 477 -35.27 -40.53 -18.54
C LEU A 477 -35.58 -39.28 -17.70
N ASN A 478 -36.85 -39.08 -17.33
CA ASN A 478 -37.23 -37.95 -16.47
C ASN A 478 -36.56 -38.06 -15.08
N LYS A 479 -36.49 -39.27 -14.50
CA LYS A 479 -35.78 -39.48 -13.23
C LYS A 479 -34.28 -39.21 -13.33
N THR A 480 -33.62 -39.66 -14.40
CA THR A 480 -32.20 -39.40 -14.63
C THR A 480 -31.94 -37.92 -14.86
N GLY A 481 -32.80 -37.22 -15.61
CA GLY A 481 -32.73 -35.76 -15.79
C GLY A 481 -32.79 -35.00 -14.46
N THR A 482 -33.79 -35.30 -13.60
CA THR A 482 -33.89 -34.66 -12.27
C THR A 482 -32.70 -34.98 -11.35
N GLN A 483 -32.05 -36.14 -11.51
CA GLN A 483 -30.84 -36.45 -10.75
C GLN A 483 -29.62 -35.69 -11.26
N ILE A 484 -29.52 -35.47 -12.57
CA ILE A 484 -28.50 -34.62 -13.18
C ILE A 484 -28.65 -33.18 -12.70
N ASP A 485 -29.86 -32.61 -12.72
CA ASP A 485 -30.11 -31.24 -12.25
C ASP A 485 -29.66 -31.03 -10.79
N LYS A 486 -29.96 -32.00 -9.92
CA LYS A 486 -29.52 -31.98 -8.51
C LYS A 486 -28.00 -32.09 -8.36
N LEU A 487 -27.38 -32.92 -9.20
CA LEU A 487 -25.93 -33.11 -9.16
C LEU A 487 -25.20 -31.85 -9.63
N GLN A 488 -25.77 -31.13 -10.60
CA GLN A 488 -25.27 -29.82 -11.05
C GLN A 488 -25.41 -28.77 -9.93
N GLU A 489 -26.54 -28.72 -9.25
CA GLU A 489 -26.71 -27.83 -8.07
C GLU A 489 -25.67 -28.14 -6.97
N GLU A 490 -25.38 -29.42 -6.72
CA GLU A 490 -24.31 -29.81 -5.78
C GLU A 490 -22.91 -29.42 -6.26
N ILE A 491 -22.64 -29.48 -7.57
CA ILE A 491 -21.37 -29.04 -8.18
C ILE A 491 -21.24 -27.52 -8.06
N ASP A 492 -22.26 -26.75 -8.42
CA ASP A 492 -22.27 -25.29 -8.35
C ASP A 492 -21.99 -24.81 -6.92
N LEU A 493 -22.62 -25.44 -5.92
CA LEU A 493 -22.38 -25.15 -4.49
C LEU A 493 -20.96 -25.50 -4.03
N LEU A 494 -20.36 -26.55 -4.59
CA LEU A 494 -18.98 -26.92 -4.28
C LEU A 494 -17.99 -25.93 -4.91
N GLU A 495 -18.25 -25.46 -6.14
CA GLU A 495 -17.45 -24.45 -6.83
C GLU A 495 -17.53 -23.09 -6.11
N GLU A 496 -18.73 -22.65 -5.72
CA GLU A 496 -18.91 -21.45 -4.89
C GLU A 496 -18.19 -21.58 -3.55
N GLY A 497 -18.25 -22.78 -2.94
CA GLY A 497 -17.54 -23.07 -1.70
C GLY A 497 -16.02 -23.12 -1.84
N ILE A 498 -15.45 -23.32 -3.03
CA ILE A 498 -14.02 -23.23 -3.30
C ILE A 498 -13.56 -21.77 -3.34
N ALA A 499 -14.36 -20.89 -3.95
CA ALA A 499 -14.08 -19.46 -4.01
C ALA A 499 -14.01 -18.77 -2.62
N ASP A 500 -14.70 -19.32 -1.60
CA ASP A 500 -14.75 -18.76 -0.24
C ASP A 500 -13.69 -19.35 0.73
N ILE A 501 -12.79 -20.24 0.28
CA ILE A 501 -11.82 -20.92 1.19
C ILE A 501 -10.86 -19.92 1.85
N HIS A 502 -10.50 -18.83 1.16
CA HIS A 502 -9.57 -17.81 1.66
C HIS A 502 -10.13 -16.93 2.80
N THR A 503 -11.38 -17.13 3.25
CA THR A 503 -12.05 -16.28 4.26
C THR A 503 -12.28 -16.97 5.61
N LYS A 504 -11.73 -18.18 5.82
CA LYS A 504 -11.94 -18.94 7.05
C LYS A 504 -11.24 -18.34 8.27
N SER A 505 -11.94 -18.35 9.41
CA SER A 505 -11.39 -17.86 10.68
C SER A 505 -10.14 -18.63 11.13
N ILE A 506 -9.26 -17.94 11.83
CA ILE A 506 -7.99 -18.50 12.33
C ILE A 506 -8.20 -19.73 13.21
N GLU A 507 -9.30 -19.80 13.98
CA GLU A 507 -9.62 -20.98 14.80
C GLU A 507 -9.87 -22.23 13.96
N ASN A 508 -10.51 -22.09 12.80
CA ASN A 508 -10.74 -23.22 11.90
C ASN A 508 -9.42 -23.67 11.27
N GLN A 509 -8.55 -22.73 10.89
CA GLN A 509 -7.22 -23.04 10.35
C GLN A 509 -6.38 -23.82 11.37
N ILE A 510 -6.37 -23.38 12.63
CA ILE A 510 -5.73 -24.08 13.75
C ILE A 510 -6.33 -25.48 13.93
N GLU A 511 -7.66 -25.61 13.95
CA GLU A 511 -8.33 -26.91 14.12
C GLU A 511 -7.98 -27.90 12.99
N ILE A 512 -7.86 -27.43 11.75
CA ILE A 512 -7.45 -28.26 10.61
C ILE A 512 -6.02 -28.77 10.82
N VAL A 513 -5.07 -27.87 11.11
CA VAL A 513 -3.65 -28.23 11.31
C VAL A 513 -3.45 -29.13 12.52
N GLU A 514 -4.10 -28.86 13.65
CA GLU A 514 -4.02 -29.69 14.87
C GLU A 514 -4.55 -31.12 14.65
N ASN A 515 -5.51 -31.30 13.73
CA ASN A 515 -6.10 -32.60 13.42
C ASN A 515 -5.31 -33.41 12.37
N MET A 516 -4.35 -32.81 11.66
CA MET A 516 -3.51 -33.50 10.68
C MET A 516 -2.52 -34.46 11.34
N SER A 517 -2.28 -35.61 10.69
CA SER A 517 -1.10 -36.41 10.99
C SER A 517 0.19 -35.73 10.50
N ASP A 518 1.34 -36.13 11.04
CA ASP A 518 2.63 -35.55 10.61
C ASP A 518 2.90 -35.76 9.12
N ASP A 519 2.53 -36.94 8.59
CA ASP A 519 2.69 -37.24 7.15
C ASP A 519 1.79 -36.32 6.30
N GLU A 520 0.51 -36.16 6.67
CA GLU A 520 -0.43 -35.25 5.97
C GLU A 520 0.02 -33.79 6.02
N PHE A 521 0.56 -33.34 7.16
CA PHE A 521 1.07 -31.98 7.33
C PHE A 521 2.26 -31.70 6.40
N TYR A 522 3.25 -32.60 6.37
CA TYR A 522 4.44 -32.41 5.54
C TYR A 522 4.15 -32.60 4.05
N ASP A 523 3.23 -33.48 3.67
CA ASP A 523 2.77 -33.60 2.29
C ASP A 523 2.08 -32.30 1.83
N ALA A 524 1.19 -31.74 2.66
CA ALA A 524 0.55 -30.45 2.36
C ALA A 524 1.56 -29.29 2.32
N LEU A 525 2.52 -29.26 3.24
CA LEU A 525 3.59 -28.26 3.24
C LEU A 525 4.50 -28.38 2.01
N GLU A 526 4.83 -29.59 1.56
CA GLU A 526 5.62 -29.80 0.34
C GLU A 526 4.88 -29.27 -0.89
N SER A 527 3.57 -29.51 -1.00
CA SER A 527 2.74 -28.95 -2.09
C SER A 527 2.61 -27.42 -2.02
N VAL A 528 2.48 -26.86 -0.81
CA VAL A 528 2.42 -25.41 -0.58
C VAL A 528 3.74 -24.73 -0.97
N LEU A 529 4.87 -25.41 -0.82
CA LEU A 529 6.21 -24.88 -1.14
C LEU A 529 6.71 -25.23 -2.55
N ASP A 530 5.87 -25.85 -3.39
CA ASP A 530 6.17 -26.22 -4.76
C ASP A 530 6.06 -24.98 -5.68
N ALA A 531 6.96 -24.79 -6.66
CA ALA A 531 6.90 -23.60 -7.53
C ALA A 531 5.79 -23.67 -8.58
N ASP A 532 5.32 -24.87 -8.92
CA ASP A 532 4.11 -25.05 -9.72
C ASP A 532 2.83 -25.04 -8.82
N GLY A 533 2.98 -24.67 -7.54
CA GLY A 533 1.92 -24.68 -6.53
C GLY A 533 0.89 -23.58 -6.70
N ASP A 534 -0.22 -23.70 -5.97
CA ASP A 534 -1.41 -22.84 -6.12
C ASP A 534 -1.26 -21.42 -5.52
N PHE A 535 -0.11 -21.07 -4.91
CA PHE A 535 0.08 -19.83 -4.14
C PHE A 535 1.41 -19.14 -4.47
N GLU A 536 1.38 -18.16 -5.36
CA GLU A 536 2.56 -17.38 -5.75
C GLU A 536 3.08 -16.48 -4.61
N GLU A 537 2.20 -16.06 -3.70
CA GLU A 537 2.50 -15.12 -2.60
C GLU A 537 3.52 -15.68 -1.60
N ILE A 538 3.72 -17.00 -1.57
CA ILE A 538 4.67 -17.67 -0.67
C ILE A 538 6.11 -17.27 -0.97
N ASN A 539 6.42 -16.92 -2.22
CA ASN A 539 7.75 -16.48 -2.61
C ASN A 539 8.16 -15.17 -1.92
N GLU A 540 7.20 -14.32 -1.53
CA GLU A 540 7.47 -13.10 -0.76
C GLU A 540 7.82 -13.41 0.71
N LEU A 541 7.37 -14.57 1.21
CA LEU A 541 7.50 -15.00 2.60
C LEU A 541 8.79 -15.80 2.88
N LEU A 542 9.53 -16.16 1.83
CA LEU A 542 10.73 -16.99 1.90
C LEU A 542 11.99 -16.19 1.55
N PRO A 543 13.15 -16.55 2.12
CA PRO A 543 14.38 -15.83 1.82
C PRO A 543 14.85 -16.12 0.39
N LYS A 544 15.53 -15.17 -0.25
CA LYS A 544 16.01 -15.22 -1.63
C LYS A 544 16.95 -16.40 -1.94
N ASP A 545 17.59 -16.97 -0.92
CA ASP A 545 18.49 -18.12 -1.05
C ASP A 545 17.82 -19.47 -0.70
N TYR A 546 16.52 -19.44 -0.41
CA TYR A 546 15.71 -20.62 -0.19
C TYR A 546 15.75 -21.55 -1.41
N VAL A 547 15.79 -22.84 -1.14
CA VAL A 547 15.71 -23.87 -2.17
C VAL A 547 14.26 -24.31 -2.28
N GLU A 548 13.66 -24.07 -3.42
CA GLU A 548 12.31 -24.50 -3.81
C GLU A 548 11.98 -25.94 -3.33
N GLY A 549 10.78 -26.12 -2.74
CA GLY A 549 10.32 -27.39 -2.15
C GLY A 549 11.06 -27.88 -0.89
N SER A 550 12.02 -27.12 -0.34
CA SER A 550 12.76 -27.50 0.88
C SER A 550 11.92 -27.35 2.15
N LEU A 551 11.71 -28.44 2.89
CA LEU A 551 11.08 -28.39 4.22
C LEU A 551 12.00 -27.80 5.34
N GLU A 552 13.12 -27.20 4.96
CA GLU A 552 14.08 -26.57 5.85
C GLU A 552 14.38 -25.13 5.38
N SER A 553 14.24 -24.16 6.29
CA SER A 553 14.68 -22.77 6.12
C SER A 553 15.16 -22.19 7.45
N GLU A 554 16.23 -21.40 7.44
CA GLU A 554 16.73 -20.69 8.64
C GLU A 554 15.85 -19.49 9.02
N SER A 555 15.07 -18.96 8.07
CA SER A 555 14.13 -17.86 8.32
C SER A 555 12.90 -17.86 7.40
N ARG A 556 11.83 -17.21 7.86
CA ARG A 556 10.56 -17.01 7.13
C ARG A 556 9.97 -15.67 7.53
N MET A 557 9.14 -15.10 6.67
CA MET A 557 8.47 -13.83 6.90
C MET A 557 6.95 -14.03 7.06
N MET A 558 6.36 -13.21 7.92
CA MET A 558 4.94 -12.95 8.03
C MET A 558 4.70 -11.48 7.70
N ILE A 559 3.70 -11.22 6.88
CA ILE A 559 3.30 -9.86 6.50
C ILE A 559 1.98 -9.54 7.22
N ILE A 560 1.92 -8.36 7.83
CA ILE A 560 0.73 -7.86 8.51
C ILE A 560 0.40 -6.47 7.97
N GLN A 561 -0.79 -6.30 7.39
CA GLN A 561 -1.33 -5.04 6.92
C GLN A 561 -2.22 -4.43 8.00
N VAL A 562 -1.83 -3.25 8.48
CA VAL A 562 -2.50 -2.51 9.55
C VAL A 562 -3.11 -1.26 8.96
N LYS A 563 -4.40 -1.03 9.20
CA LYS A 563 -5.18 0.12 8.75
C LYS A 563 -5.46 1.11 9.89
N ASP A 564 -5.23 2.40 9.65
CA ASP A 564 -5.73 3.47 10.51
C ASP A 564 -7.22 3.72 10.23
N ASN A 565 -8.07 3.40 11.20
CA ASN A 565 -9.51 3.63 11.10
C ASN A 565 -9.96 4.95 11.73
N GLY A 566 -9.04 5.84 12.14
CA GLY A 566 -9.32 7.18 12.67
C GLY A 566 -10.01 7.21 14.04
N TYR A 567 -10.20 6.05 14.67
CA TYR A 567 -10.89 5.88 15.96
C TYR A 567 -10.01 5.29 17.07
N LEU A 568 -8.70 5.18 16.85
CA LEU A 568 -7.75 4.52 17.75
C LEU A 568 -7.72 5.17 19.15
N GLU A 569 -7.63 6.50 19.21
CA GLU A 569 -7.51 7.25 20.47
C GLU A 569 -8.83 7.25 21.26
N ASP A 570 -9.95 7.49 20.58
CA ASP A 570 -11.26 7.73 21.21
C ASP A 570 -11.91 6.46 21.82
N LEU A 571 -11.63 5.28 21.25
CA LEU A 571 -12.27 4.02 21.64
C LEU A 571 -11.33 3.03 22.34
N TYR A 572 -10.04 3.04 22.01
CA TYR A 572 -9.12 1.95 22.37
C TYR A 572 -7.90 2.40 23.19
N GLY A 573 -7.60 3.70 23.21
CA GLY A 573 -6.52 4.26 24.02
C GLY A 573 -5.12 4.07 23.42
N PHE A 574 -5.05 3.72 22.14
CA PHE A 574 -3.85 3.85 21.31
C PHE A 574 -3.84 5.26 20.72
N GLU A 575 -2.76 6.01 20.92
CA GLU A 575 -2.67 7.37 20.41
C GLU A 575 -2.46 7.37 18.88
N SER A 576 -1.94 6.26 18.32
CA SER A 576 -1.62 6.16 16.90
C SER A 576 -1.45 4.69 16.41
N ILE A 577 -1.25 4.47 15.11
CA ILE A 577 -1.03 3.14 14.50
C ILE A 577 0.29 2.49 14.98
N GLU A 578 1.26 3.33 15.32
CA GLU A 578 2.55 2.95 15.88
C GLU A 578 2.38 2.19 17.20
N ASP A 579 1.47 2.63 18.08
CA ASP A 579 1.19 1.93 19.33
C ASP A 579 0.62 0.51 19.09
N VAL A 580 -0.19 0.35 18.05
CA VAL A 580 -0.75 -0.96 17.65
C VAL A 580 0.36 -1.88 17.18
N GLN A 581 1.26 -1.36 16.33
CA GLN A 581 2.41 -2.08 15.82
C GLN A 581 3.40 -2.49 16.93
N LEU A 582 3.69 -1.60 17.87
CA LEU A 582 4.48 -1.92 19.05
C LEU A 582 3.88 -3.04 19.89
N GLU A 583 2.55 -3.04 20.07
CA GLU A 583 1.88 -4.12 20.80
C GLU A 583 1.92 -5.45 20.02
N ILE A 584 1.78 -5.43 18.69
CA ILE A 584 1.98 -6.63 17.85
C ILE A 584 3.39 -7.18 18.03
N LYS A 585 4.41 -6.31 18.00
CA LYS A 585 5.81 -6.70 18.25
C LYS A 585 5.96 -7.35 19.63
N ASN A 586 5.41 -6.74 20.68
CA ASN A 586 5.47 -7.30 22.03
C ASN A 586 4.78 -8.67 22.12
N ILE A 587 3.63 -8.84 21.47
CA ILE A 587 2.91 -10.13 21.41
C ILE A 587 3.78 -11.17 20.68
N ALA A 588 4.40 -10.81 19.56
CA ALA A 588 5.29 -11.72 18.83
C ALA A 588 6.47 -12.19 19.70
N GLU A 589 7.15 -11.27 20.38
CA GLU A 589 8.27 -11.59 21.28
C GLU A 589 7.86 -12.42 22.51
N GLU A 590 6.62 -12.31 23.00
CA GLU A 590 6.12 -13.09 24.14
C GLU A 590 5.66 -14.51 23.75
N GLU A 591 5.22 -14.71 22.51
CA GLU A 591 4.50 -15.91 22.08
C GLU A 591 5.33 -16.95 21.35
N THR A 592 6.48 -16.57 20.80
CA THR A 592 7.39 -17.52 20.16
C THR A 592 8.73 -17.59 20.91
N ASP A 593 9.32 -18.78 20.90
CA ASP A 593 10.70 -19.01 21.36
C ASP A 593 11.73 -18.70 20.26
N GLU A 594 11.28 -18.34 19.06
CA GLU A 594 12.10 -17.94 17.90
C GLU A 594 12.60 -16.50 18.03
N ASP A 595 13.70 -16.19 17.34
CA ASP A 595 14.22 -14.83 17.25
C ASP A 595 13.40 -14.06 16.19
N VAL A 596 12.59 -13.09 16.63
CA VAL A 596 11.68 -12.33 15.75
C VAL A 596 12.25 -10.94 15.49
N LEU A 597 12.53 -10.64 14.22
CA LEU A 597 12.83 -9.29 13.75
C LEU A 597 11.56 -8.66 13.22
N VAL A 598 11.29 -7.41 13.57
CA VAL A 598 10.08 -6.71 13.15
C VAL A 598 10.46 -5.41 12.45
N LEU A 599 9.89 -5.18 11.26
CA LEU A 599 10.11 -3.99 10.46
C LEU A 599 8.80 -3.37 10.00
N SER A 600 8.65 -2.07 10.22
CA SER A 600 7.63 -1.21 9.59
C SER A 600 8.19 0.21 9.48
N GLY A 601 7.65 1.02 8.56
CA GLY A 601 8.07 2.43 8.42
C GLY A 601 7.87 3.23 9.71
N SER A 602 6.73 3.02 10.35
CA SER A 602 6.37 3.57 11.66
C SER A 602 7.36 3.23 12.78
N LEU A 603 7.81 1.97 12.89
CA LEU A 603 8.81 1.57 13.89
C LEU A 603 10.20 2.18 13.60
N ILE A 604 10.59 2.33 12.32
CA ILE A 604 11.82 3.04 11.95
C ILE A 604 11.76 4.48 12.47
N ASN A 605 10.67 5.19 12.17
CA ASN A 605 10.48 6.58 12.60
C ASN A 605 10.47 6.73 14.12
N GLU A 606 9.75 5.86 14.83
CA GLU A 606 9.72 5.87 16.29
C GLU A 606 11.10 5.64 16.91
N GLU A 607 11.87 4.69 16.36
CA GLU A 607 13.21 4.39 16.85
C GLU A 607 14.18 5.56 16.58
N ILE A 608 14.06 6.24 15.42
CA ILE A 608 14.79 7.47 15.11
C ILE A 608 14.42 8.59 16.10
N ASP A 609 13.13 8.80 16.37
CA ASP A 609 12.62 9.81 17.32
C ASP A 609 13.16 9.58 18.74
N ARG A 610 13.06 8.34 19.21
CA ARG A 610 13.61 7.91 20.50
C ARG A 610 15.12 8.11 20.53
N ALA A 611 15.83 7.71 19.47
CA ALA A 611 17.27 7.89 19.36
C ALA A 611 17.68 9.37 19.37
N MET A 612 16.85 10.27 18.82
CA MET A 612 17.05 11.71 18.88
C MET A 612 16.88 12.25 20.30
N GLU A 613 15.82 11.86 21.01
CA GLU A 613 15.59 12.26 22.40
C GLU A 613 16.75 11.81 23.30
N ASP A 614 17.15 10.55 23.19
CA ASP A 614 18.25 9.98 23.96
C ASP A 614 19.59 10.62 23.59
N THR A 615 19.83 10.89 22.30
CA THR A 615 20.98 11.66 21.85
C THR A 615 21.05 13.02 22.53
N LEU A 616 19.94 13.77 22.61
CA LEU A 616 19.89 15.07 23.28
C LEU A 616 20.11 14.95 24.80
N SER A 617 19.56 13.91 25.42
CA SER A 617 19.69 13.63 26.85
C SER A 617 21.14 13.29 27.24
N ILE A 618 21.90 12.65 26.35
CA ILE A 618 23.33 12.33 26.51
C ILE A 618 24.21 13.56 26.22
N ILE A 619 24.03 14.17 25.06
CA ILE A 619 24.90 15.27 24.57
C ILE A 619 24.74 16.54 25.40
N GLY A 620 23.52 16.90 25.80
CA GLY A 620 23.26 18.15 26.52
C GLY A 620 24.11 18.30 27.80
N PRO A 621 23.99 17.36 28.76
CA PRO A 621 24.82 17.35 29.96
C PRO A 621 26.31 17.22 29.67
N LEU A 622 26.70 16.37 28.73
CA LEU A 622 28.10 16.15 28.37
C LEU A 622 28.74 17.43 27.81
N ALA A 623 28.02 18.16 26.95
CA ALA A 623 28.43 19.43 26.40
C ALA A 623 28.64 20.46 27.51
N ILE A 624 27.68 20.58 28.45
CA ILE A 624 27.80 21.49 29.59
C ILE A 624 29.03 21.14 30.45
N LEU A 625 29.25 19.86 30.74
CA LEU A 625 30.36 19.39 31.56
C LEU A 625 31.72 19.65 30.88
N LEU A 626 31.81 19.36 29.58
CA LEU A 626 33.00 19.60 28.77
C LEU A 626 33.31 21.10 28.70
N VAL A 627 32.31 21.92 28.36
CA VAL A 627 32.42 23.38 28.34
C VAL A 627 32.87 23.90 29.70
N PHE A 628 32.25 23.45 30.78
CA PHE A 628 32.62 23.84 32.13
C PHE A 628 34.09 23.51 32.43
N GLY A 629 34.54 22.30 32.08
CA GLY A 629 35.94 21.88 32.20
C GLY A 629 36.92 22.76 31.41
N LEU A 630 36.57 23.13 30.18
CA LEU A 630 37.37 24.02 29.35
C LEU A 630 37.40 25.45 29.89
N LEU A 631 36.26 25.98 30.32
CA LEU A 631 36.20 27.30 30.93
C LEU A 631 37.00 27.34 32.24
N ILE A 632 37.04 26.27 33.03
CA ILE A 632 37.97 26.13 34.17
C ILE A 632 39.41 26.30 33.71
N MET A 633 39.81 25.61 32.64
CA MET A 633 41.18 25.67 32.12
C MET A 633 41.57 27.06 31.59
N VAL A 634 40.64 27.72 30.88
CA VAL A 634 40.85 29.00 30.19
C VAL A 634 40.69 30.19 31.15
N TYR A 635 39.56 30.30 31.85
CA TYR A 635 39.27 31.44 32.74
C TYR A 635 39.92 31.32 34.11
N ARG A 636 40.00 30.12 34.68
CA ARG A 636 40.59 29.87 36.01
C ARG A 636 39.97 30.72 37.13
N ASP A 637 38.73 31.14 36.94
CA ASP A 637 37.98 31.98 37.87
C ASP A 637 36.51 31.60 37.83
N PHE A 638 35.95 31.29 39.00
CA PHE A 638 34.60 30.76 39.12
C PHE A 638 33.52 31.73 38.61
N ILE A 639 33.68 33.03 38.83
CA ILE A 639 32.69 34.02 38.40
C ILE A 639 32.71 34.20 36.88
N ASP A 640 33.90 34.28 36.28
CA ASP A 640 34.02 34.39 34.82
C ASP A 640 33.50 33.12 34.12
N ILE A 641 33.65 31.94 34.73
CA ILE A 641 33.05 30.68 34.24
C ILE A 641 31.52 30.76 34.28
N LEU A 642 30.94 31.15 35.42
CA LEU A 642 29.48 31.29 35.53
C LEU A 642 28.91 32.33 34.56
N LEU A 643 29.58 33.47 34.37
CA LEU A 643 29.17 34.48 33.40
C LEU A 643 29.27 33.97 31.96
N GLY A 644 30.31 33.19 31.65
CA GLY A 644 30.44 32.51 30.37
C GLY A 644 29.30 31.54 30.12
N MET A 645 29.05 30.61 31.05
CA MET A 645 27.96 29.64 30.97
C MET A 645 26.58 30.29 30.87
N PHE A 646 26.35 31.34 31.67
CA PHE A 646 25.09 32.08 31.63
C PHE A 646 24.86 32.75 30.27
N GLY A 647 25.90 33.33 29.67
CA GLY A 647 25.82 33.88 28.32
C GLY A 647 25.54 32.82 27.26
N ILE A 648 26.17 31.64 27.35
CA ILE A 648 25.93 30.52 26.43
C ILE A 648 24.48 30.04 26.54
N GLY A 649 23.99 29.81 27.76
CA GLY A 649 22.61 29.41 27.98
C GLY A 649 21.62 30.42 27.42
N LEU A 650 21.90 31.73 27.52
CA LEU A 650 21.08 32.75 26.89
C LEU A 650 21.11 32.71 25.37
N ILE A 651 22.25 32.41 24.74
CA ILE A 651 22.30 32.25 23.28
C ILE A 651 21.41 31.09 22.86
N ILE A 652 21.53 29.94 23.54
CA ILE A 652 20.70 28.76 23.23
C ILE A 652 19.22 29.11 23.39
N VAL A 653 18.84 29.75 24.51
CA VAL A 653 17.46 30.19 24.74
C VAL A 653 16.99 31.21 23.70
N TRP A 654 17.86 32.12 23.24
CA TRP A 654 17.50 33.06 22.18
C TRP A 654 17.31 32.35 20.84
N THR A 655 18.19 31.42 20.49
CA THR A 655 18.10 30.68 19.23
C THR A 655 16.86 29.77 19.22
N LEU A 656 16.66 28.95 20.26
CA LEU A 656 15.46 28.12 20.42
C LEU A 656 14.19 28.95 20.53
N GLY A 657 14.26 30.10 21.21
CA GLY A 657 13.16 31.04 21.29
C GLY A 657 12.77 31.64 19.95
N PHE A 658 13.75 31.84 19.07
CA PHE A 658 13.50 32.33 17.72
C PHE A 658 12.84 31.27 16.85
N VAL A 659 13.26 30.00 16.97
CA VAL A 659 12.62 28.84 16.32
C VAL A 659 11.13 28.80 16.66
N GLY A 660 10.78 28.72 17.94
CA GLY A 660 9.36 28.65 18.35
C GLY A 660 8.53 29.92 18.09
N ILE A 661 9.15 31.12 18.04
CA ILE A 661 8.42 32.35 17.66
C ILE A 661 8.17 32.42 16.16
N SER A 662 9.06 31.83 15.36
CA SER A 662 9.01 31.91 13.90
C SER A 662 8.16 30.79 13.29
N GLY A 663 7.70 29.83 14.09
CA GLY A 663 6.94 28.65 13.64
C GLY A 663 7.79 27.68 12.82
N ILE A 664 9.11 27.70 13.04
CA ILE A 664 10.04 26.74 12.43
C ILE A 664 9.97 25.46 13.26
N LYS A 665 9.71 24.32 12.61
CA LYS A 665 9.73 23.01 13.26
C LYS A 665 11.16 22.57 13.55
N PHE A 666 11.37 21.85 14.65
CA PHE A 666 12.67 21.40 15.10
C PHE A 666 13.00 20.02 14.52
N ASN A 667 13.72 20.00 13.40
CA ASN A 667 14.23 18.79 12.74
C ASN A 667 15.64 18.35 13.21
N GLN A 668 16.10 17.21 12.69
CA GLN A 668 17.37 16.56 12.99
C GLN A 668 18.60 17.48 12.82
N MET A 669 18.62 18.37 11.82
CA MET A 669 19.75 19.30 11.61
C MET A 669 19.92 20.26 12.80
N PHE A 670 18.84 20.58 13.51
CA PHE A 670 18.89 21.50 14.65
C PHE A 670 19.54 20.91 15.90
N VAL A 671 19.74 19.58 15.98
CA VAL A 671 20.52 18.94 17.05
C VAL A 671 21.95 19.50 17.13
N ALA A 672 22.52 19.90 15.99
CA ALA A 672 23.83 20.53 15.93
C ALA A 672 23.88 21.98 16.45
N VAL A 673 22.74 22.69 16.50
CA VAL A 673 22.70 24.14 16.81
C VAL A 673 23.17 24.45 18.23
N PRO A 674 22.74 23.76 19.30
CA PRO A 674 23.27 24.00 20.64
C PRO A 674 24.80 23.84 20.71
N ALA A 675 25.36 22.78 20.11
CA ALA A 675 26.80 22.54 20.06
C ALA A 675 27.55 23.69 19.36
N LEU A 676 26.99 24.19 18.26
CA LEU A 676 27.49 25.33 17.50
C LEU A 676 27.43 26.63 18.31
N MET A 677 26.31 26.91 18.99
CA MET A 677 26.12 28.10 19.82
C MET A 677 27.07 28.12 21.02
N ILE A 678 27.33 26.96 21.62
CA ILE A 678 28.34 26.78 22.65
C ILE A 678 29.72 27.20 22.11
N GLY A 679 30.14 26.63 20.98
CA GLY A 679 31.44 26.87 20.39
C GLY A 679 31.68 28.35 20.03
N LEU A 680 30.71 28.98 19.37
CA LEU A 680 30.74 30.39 18.98
C LEU A 680 30.62 31.36 20.17
N GLY A 681 29.69 31.09 21.09
CA GLY A 681 29.45 31.94 22.24
C GLY A 681 30.69 32.04 23.13
N ILE A 682 31.36 30.91 23.38
CA ILE A 682 32.59 30.87 24.17
C ILE A 682 33.71 31.66 23.48
N ASP A 683 33.84 31.58 22.16
CA ASP A 683 34.87 32.31 21.42
C ASP A 683 34.77 33.82 21.69
N TYR A 684 33.56 34.37 21.56
CA TYR A 684 33.31 35.80 21.78
C TYR A 684 33.58 36.19 23.24
N ALA A 685 33.16 35.34 24.19
CA ALA A 685 33.41 35.52 25.60
C ALA A 685 34.92 35.55 25.93
N ILE A 686 35.69 34.61 25.38
CA ILE A 686 37.15 34.50 25.58
C ILE A 686 37.83 35.77 25.07
N HIS A 687 37.50 36.22 23.87
CA HIS A 687 38.12 37.41 23.29
C HIS A 687 37.85 38.67 24.12
N VAL A 688 36.62 38.87 24.60
CA VAL A 688 36.29 40.04 25.43
C VAL A 688 36.93 39.94 26.82
N PHE A 689 36.84 38.79 27.49
CA PHE A 689 37.34 38.62 28.86
C PHE A 689 38.87 38.69 28.92
N MET A 690 39.56 38.03 27.98
CA MET A 690 41.02 38.07 27.93
C MET A 690 41.53 39.48 27.62
N ARG A 691 40.82 40.23 26.78
CA ARG A 691 41.18 41.61 26.49
C ARG A 691 40.95 42.53 27.68
N TYR A 692 39.84 42.35 28.39
CA TYR A 692 39.56 43.07 29.63
C TYR A 692 40.65 42.83 30.68
N ARG A 693 41.02 41.57 30.90
CA ARG A 693 42.12 41.18 31.80
C ARG A 693 43.47 41.75 31.36
N GLU A 694 43.77 41.75 30.05
CA GLU A 694 45.00 42.36 29.52
C GLU A 694 45.06 43.87 29.83
N GLN A 695 43.93 44.57 29.74
CA GLN A 695 43.88 46.01 29.99
C GLN A 695 44.00 46.33 31.49
N ARG A 696 43.35 45.54 32.34
CA ARG A 696 43.49 45.59 33.81
C ARG A 696 44.93 45.41 34.27
N GLU A 697 45.66 44.45 33.69
CA GLU A 697 47.07 44.20 34.04
C GLU A 697 48.00 45.37 33.66
N LYS A 698 47.70 46.10 32.57
CA LYS A 698 48.47 47.28 32.15
C LYS A 698 48.20 48.47 33.06
N SER A 699 46.93 48.72 33.37
CA SER A 699 46.51 49.82 34.25
C SER A 699 47.15 49.70 35.64
N SER A 700 47.20 48.47 36.19
CA SER A 700 47.86 48.17 37.47
C SER A 700 49.39 48.38 37.47
N LYS A 701 50.06 48.36 36.31
CA LYS A 701 51.52 48.54 36.17
C LYS A 701 51.95 50.00 35.98
N ASP A 702 51.05 50.89 35.54
CA ASP A 702 51.33 52.31 35.31
C ASP A 702 51.16 53.19 36.57
N VAL A 703 50.87 52.60 37.73
CA VAL A 703 50.85 53.32 39.00
C VAL A 703 52.28 53.74 39.37
N SER A 704 52.59 55.02 39.20
CA SER A 704 53.89 55.58 39.58
C SER A 704 54.25 55.26 41.05
N PHE A 705 55.54 55.17 41.37
CA PHE A 705 56.03 54.94 42.74
C PHE A 705 55.36 55.89 43.78
N LEU A 706 55.07 57.14 43.39
CA LEU A 706 54.33 58.10 44.22
C LEU A 706 52.85 57.73 44.42
N GLY A 707 52.18 57.19 43.40
CA GLY A 707 50.81 56.67 43.50
C GLY A 707 50.71 55.49 44.48
N SER A 708 51.68 54.57 44.47
CA SER A 708 51.73 53.45 45.41
C SER A 708 51.94 53.89 46.87
N ILE A 709 52.67 54.99 47.09
CA ILE A 709 52.87 55.60 48.41
C ILE A 709 51.62 56.35 48.86
N LEU A 710 50.95 57.09 47.97
CA LEU A 710 49.73 57.83 48.29
C LEU A 710 48.56 56.90 48.64
N LEU A 711 48.40 55.79 47.92
CA LEU A 711 47.40 54.75 48.20
C LEU A 711 47.66 53.97 49.51
N SER A 712 48.88 54.03 50.05
CA SER A 712 49.22 53.41 51.35
C SER A 712 48.76 54.22 52.57
N ILE A 713 48.24 55.44 52.37
CA ILE A 713 47.71 56.32 53.42
C ILE A 713 46.19 56.22 53.44
N PRO A 714 45.56 55.68 54.51
CA PRO A 714 44.12 55.38 54.54
C PRO A 714 43.18 56.55 54.20
N ILE A 715 43.56 57.77 54.59
CA ILE A 715 42.75 58.99 54.36
C ILE A 715 42.85 59.49 52.92
N LEU A 716 43.95 59.21 52.21
CA LEU A 716 44.15 59.62 50.82
C LEU A 716 43.60 58.59 49.84
N ARG A 717 43.49 57.33 50.25
CA ARG A 717 42.85 56.26 49.48
C ARG A 717 41.39 56.61 49.09
N ASP A 718 40.59 57.10 50.04
CA ASP A 718 39.19 57.51 49.81
C ASP A 718 39.06 58.75 48.91
N LEU A 719 40.14 59.52 48.72
CA LEU A 719 40.19 60.69 47.82
C LEU A 719 40.53 60.32 46.37
N PHE A 720 41.06 59.11 46.13
CA PHE A 720 41.38 58.55 44.81
C PHE A 720 40.51 57.33 44.49
N ASP A 721 39.36 57.20 45.16
CA ASP A 721 38.44 56.07 44.99
C ASP A 721 37.77 56.14 43.61
N SER A 722 38.49 55.64 42.60
CA SER A 722 38.05 55.51 41.21
C SER A 722 38.18 54.05 40.75
N GLU A 723 38.01 53.09 41.66
CA GLU A 723 38.04 51.65 41.31
C GLU A 723 36.95 51.33 40.26
N GLU A 724 35.76 51.92 40.38
CA GLU A 724 34.68 51.78 39.39
C GLU A 724 35.01 52.45 38.03
N GLU A 725 35.74 53.56 38.04
CA GLU A 725 36.18 54.27 36.82
C GLU A 725 37.28 53.47 36.09
N GLU A 726 38.19 52.82 36.82
CA GLU A 726 39.23 51.95 36.25
C GLU A 726 38.65 50.67 35.63
N ILE A 727 37.69 50.01 36.30
CA ILE A 727 37.00 48.82 35.80
C ILE A 727 36.26 49.15 34.49
N SER A 728 35.45 50.20 34.51
CA SER A 728 34.64 50.61 33.36
C SER A 728 35.50 51.09 32.18
N LEU A 729 36.56 51.87 32.43
CA LEU A 729 37.50 52.32 31.40
C LEU A 729 38.27 51.16 30.78
N SER A 730 38.68 50.18 31.59
CA SER A 730 39.37 48.98 31.12
C SER A 730 38.46 48.14 30.22
N MET A 731 37.20 47.93 30.61
CA MET A 731 36.21 47.22 29.79
C MET A 731 35.89 47.99 28.50
N LYS A 732 35.69 49.30 28.58
CA LYS A 732 35.47 50.15 27.40
C LYS A 732 36.61 50.02 26.39
N THR A 733 37.85 50.04 26.86
CA THR A 733 39.03 49.87 25.99
C THR A 733 39.11 48.45 25.42
N ALA A 734 38.69 47.44 26.18
CA ALA A 734 38.69 46.06 25.74
C ALA A 734 37.63 45.77 24.67
N ILE A 735 36.38 46.17 24.91
CA ILE A 735 35.26 46.03 23.97
C ILE A 735 35.59 46.78 22.68
N SER A 736 36.06 48.03 22.76
CA SER A 736 36.42 48.76 21.55
C SER A 736 37.52 48.01 20.77
N ALA A 737 38.54 47.48 21.43
CA ALA A 737 39.59 46.73 20.72
C ALA A 737 39.10 45.46 20.01
N VAL A 738 38.02 44.82 20.48
CA VAL A 738 37.62 43.48 20.05
C VAL A 738 36.31 43.46 19.24
N VAL A 739 35.33 44.29 19.57
CA VAL A 739 33.99 44.28 18.93
C VAL A 739 34.06 44.44 17.43
N PHE A 740 35.00 45.22 16.90
CA PHE A 740 35.14 45.37 15.46
C PHE A 740 35.52 44.05 14.76
N ALA A 741 36.46 43.30 15.34
CA ALA A 741 36.83 41.99 14.84
C ALA A 741 35.65 41.02 14.99
N LEU A 742 34.98 41.01 16.15
CA LEU A 742 33.81 40.16 16.38
C LEU A 742 32.65 40.47 15.44
N THR A 743 32.38 41.74 15.13
CA THR A 743 31.36 42.14 14.14
C THR A 743 31.73 41.65 12.75
N LEU A 744 33.01 41.75 12.37
CA LEU A 744 33.44 41.23 11.07
C LEU A 744 33.25 39.71 10.99
N VAL A 745 33.64 39.00 12.05
CA VAL A 745 33.44 37.55 12.19
C VAL A 745 31.96 37.20 12.13
N THR A 746 31.11 37.92 12.87
CA THR A 746 29.66 37.73 12.89
C THR A 746 29.06 37.88 11.49
N ILE A 747 29.46 38.92 10.75
CA ILE A 747 28.95 39.15 9.39
C ILE A 747 29.44 38.06 8.43
N THR A 748 30.72 37.67 8.47
CA THR A 748 31.22 36.61 7.59
C THR A 748 30.60 35.25 7.92
N ALA A 749 30.40 34.94 9.20
CA ALA A 749 29.71 33.73 9.62
C ALA A 749 28.25 33.75 9.15
N ALA A 750 27.53 34.86 9.38
CA ALA A 750 26.16 35.02 8.90
C ALA A 750 26.06 34.93 7.37
N ILE A 751 27.00 35.47 6.59
CA ILE A 751 27.05 35.29 5.13
C ILE A 751 27.20 33.80 4.77
N GLY A 752 28.01 33.05 5.54
CA GLY A 752 28.17 31.61 5.35
C GLY A 752 26.86 30.84 5.53
N PHE A 753 26.13 31.08 6.62
CA PHE A 753 24.85 30.40 6.88
C PHE A 753 23.69 30.91 6.01
N LEU A 754 23.61 32.22 5.77
CA LEU A 754 22.57 32.80 4.92
C LEU A 754 22.75 32.43 3.44
N ALA A 755 23.89 31.84 3.05
CA ALA A 755 24.02 31.26 1.72
C ALA A 755 23.04 30.08 1.52
N ASN A 756 22.64 29.38 2.59
CA ASN A 756 21.64 28.33 2.52
C ASN A 756 20.23 28.86 2.15
N LEU A 757 20.00 30.19 2.15
CA LEU A 757 18.75 30.77 1.67
C LEU A 757 18.48 30.53 0.19
N THR A 758 19.49 30.09 -0.57
CA THR A 758 19.32 29.73 -1.98
C THR A 758 18.82 28.30 -2.18
N SER A 759 18.76 27.49 -1.13
CA SER A 759 18.14 26.18 -1.20
C SER A 759 16.62 26.33 -1.22
N ASP A 760 15.97 25.57 -2.09
CA ASP A 760 14.52 25.48 -2.16
C ASP A 760 13.94 24.57 -1.05
N ILE A 761 14.79 23.79 -0.40
CA ILE A 761 14.47 22.89 0.71
C ILE A 761 14.34 23.68 2.04
N PRO A 762 13.16 23.69 2.68
CA PRO A 762 12.92 24.44 3.92
C PRO A 762 13.89 24.10 5.06
N PRO A 763 14.16 22.82 5.43
CA PRO A 763 15.11 22.48 6.49
C PRO A 763 16.49 23.14 6.33
N VAL A 764 17.06 23.12 5.13
CA VAL A 764 18.38 23.69 4.83
C VAL A 764 18.37 25.22 4.95
N ARG A 765 17.31 25.86 4.43
CA ARG A 765 17.08 27.31 4.49
C ARG A 765 16.91 27.79 5.93
N GLU A 766 16.08 27.12 6.69
CA GLU A 766 15.76 27.42 8.09
C GLU A 766 16.97 27.20 8.98
N PHE A 767 17.73 26.11 8.75
CA PHE A 767 19.04 25.91 9.37
C PHE A 767 19.95 27.12 9.15
N GLY A 768 20.00 27.67 7.94
CA GLY A 768 20.74 28.89 7.64
C GLY A 768 20.26 30.12 8.44
N ILE A 769 18.94 30.35 8.50
CA ILE A 769 18.33 31.50 9.18
C ILE A 769 18.56 31.43 10.69
N VAL A 770 18.26 30.29 11.31
CA VAL A 770 18.36 30.06 12.75
C VAL A 770 19.80 30.23 13.22
N ASN A 771 20.77 29.64 12.49
CA ASN A 771 22.19 29.80 12.83
C ASN A 771 22.67 31.25 12.67
N ALA A 772 22.24 31.95 11.60
CA ALA A 772 22.57 33.36 11.44
C ALA A 772 22.01 34.20 12.60
N PHE A 773 20.77 33.97 13.03
CA PHE A 773 20.17 34.61 14.19
C PHE A 773 20.95 34.32 15.47
N GLY A 774 21.34 33.05 15.70
CA GLY A 774 22.14 32.65 16.86
C GLY A 774 23.51 33.34 16.89
N ILE A 775 24.18 33.48 15.75
CA ILE A 775 25.45 34.22 15.62
C ILE A 775 25.30 35.70 15.97
N PHE A 776 24.25 36.35 15.48
CA PHE A 776 23.96 37.75 15.84
C PHE A 776 23.63 37.89 17.33
N SER A 777 22.88 36.93 17.88
CA SER A 777 22.55 36.86 19.30
C SER A 777 23.80 36.72 20.16
N ALA A 778 24.77 35.88 19.74
CA ALA A 778 26.05 35.75 20.39
C ALA A 778 26.84 37.07 20.44
N LEU A 779 26.84 37.84 19.34
CA LEU A 779 27.48 39.16 19.31
C LEU A 779 26.82 40.14 20.29
N ILE A 780 25.49 40.13 20.40
CA ILE A 780 24.77 41.01 21.32
C ILE A 780 25.03 40.58 22.78
N ILE A 781 24.94 39.29 23.07
CA ILE A 781 25.10 38.75 24.42
C ILE A 781 26.54 38.94 24.90
N PHE A 782 27.55 38.51 24.14
CA PHE A 782 28.95 38.61 24.58
C PHE A 782 29.64 39.93 24.23
N GLY A 783 29.11 40.70 23.27
CA GLY A 783 29.61 42.03 22.94
C GLY A 783 29.01 43.15 23.78
N ALA A 784 27.80 42.98 24.34
CA ALA A 784 27.12 44.01 25.12
C ALA A 784 26.63 43.55 26.50
N PHE A 785 25.85 42.45 26.57
CA PHE A 785 25.18 42.04 27.82
C PHE A 785 26.15 41.55 28.90
N ILE A 786 26.91 40.50 28.59
CA ILE A 786 27.86 39.88 29.53
C ILE A 786 28.95 40.86 29.96
N PRO A 787 29.52 41.71 29.09
CA PRO A 787 30.46 42.74 29.52
C PRO A 787 29.84 43.77 30.49
N ALA A 788 28.59 44.17 30.26
CA ALA A 788 27.86 45.07 31.16
C ALA A 788 27.65 44.44 32.54
N ILE A 789 27.25 43.16 32.60
CA ILE A 789 27.12 42.40 33.85
C ILE A 789 28.48 42.28 34.54
N LYS A 790 29.52 41.92 33.80
CA LYS A 790 30.87 41.72 34.33
C LYS A 790 31.40 42.97 35.01
N VAL A 791 31.20 44.15 34.43
CA VAL A 791 31.57 45.43 35.06
C VAL A 791 30.84 45.64 36.38
N GLU A 792 29.54 45.36 36.46
CA GLU A 792 28.77 45.53 37.70
C GLU A 792 29.20 44.51 38.77
N VAL A 793 29.42 43.24 38.38
CA VAL A 793 29.87 42.17 39.27
C VAL A 793 31.27 42.44 39.81
N ASP A 794 32.23 42.77 38.93
CA ASP A 794 33.60 43.06 39.36
C ASP A 794 33.64 44.32 40.24
N SER A 795 32.88 45.38 39.90
CA SER A 795 32.77 46.59 40.74
C SER A 795 32.18 46.28 42.12
N TYR A 796 31.14 45.45 42.18
CA TYR A 796 30.55 45.02 43.44
C TYR A 796 31.54 44.20 44.29
N LEU A 797 32.26 43.25 43.69
CA LEU A 797 33.21 42.39 44.40
C LEU A 797 34.44 43.17 44.89
N GLU A 798 34.95 44.11 44.10
CA GLU A 798 36.07 44.98 44.51
C GLU A 798 35.65 45.95 45.62
N SER A 799 34.43 46.50 45.56
CA SER A 799 33.87 47.29 46.67
C SER A 799 33.76 46.51 48.00
N LYS A 800 33.71 45.17 47.92
CA LYS A 800 33.72 44.23 49.05
C LYS A 800 35.13 43.76 49.44
N GLY A 801 36.17 44.26 48.78
CA GLY A 801 37.58 43.95 49.05
C GLY A 801 38.09 42.66 48.38
N LYS A 802 37.36 42.08 47.42
CA LYS A 802 37.84 40.93 46.64
C LYS A 802 38.49 41.40 45.33
N ASN A 803 39.82 41.31 45.24
CA ASN A 803 40.58 41.72 44.05
C ASN A 803 40.21 40.87 42.81
N ARG A 804 39.91 41.53 41.68
CA ARG A 804 39.56 40.91 40.39
C ARG A 804 40.61 41.13 39.29
N ASP A 805 41.82 41.60 39.61
CA ASP A 805 42.95 41.72 38.68
C ASP A 805 43.55 40.34 38.33
N LEU A 806 42.90 39.65 37.40
CA LEU A 806 43.27 38.32 36.93
C LEU A 806 44.14 38.38 35.67
N LYS A 807 45.11 37.47 35.55
CA LYS A 807 45.97 37.39 34.36
C LYS A 807 45.21 36.84 33.14
N ALA A 808 45.54 37.37 31.97
CA ALA A 808 45.07 36.84 30.70
C ALA A 808 45.75 35.49 30.36
N PHE A 809 44.98 34.58 29.77
CA PHE A 809 45.45 33.28 29.30
C PHE A 809 46.41 33.43 28.09
N GLY A 810 47.35 32.49 27.93
CA GLY A 810 48.29 32.46 26.79
C GLY A 810 49.51 33.41 26.86
N LYS A 811 49.57 34.36 27.80
CA LYS A 811 50.74 35.22 28.03
C LYS A 811 51.58 34.73 29.21
N GLY A 812 52.83 34.30 28.96
CA GLY A 812 53.73 33.92 30.06
C GLY A 812 54.87 32.92 29.79
N GLY A 813 55.20 32.58 28.54
CA GLY A 813 56.39 31.75 28.24
C GLY A 813 56.25 30.25 28.56
N GLY A 814 55.02 29.75 28.63
CA GLY A 814 54.72 28.33 28.84
C GLY A 814 54.95 27.45 27.60
N PHE A 815 54.63 26.16 27.70
CA PHE A 815 54.76 25.19 26.61
C PHE A 815 54.01 25.60 25.33
N LEU A 816 52.76 26.06 25.46
CA LEU A 816 51.94 26.53 24.34
C LEU A 816 52.59 27.71 23.59
N THR A 817 53.15 28.68 24.32
CA THR A 817 53.87 29.81 23.71
C THR A 817 55.10 29.36 22.92
N LYS A 818 55.78 28.27 23.34
CA LYS A 818 56.91 27.70 22.60
C LYS A 818 56.47 27.01 21.30
N ILE A 819 55.38 26.26 21.32
CA ILE A 819 54.82 25.63 20.11
C ILE A 819 54.40 26.69 19.10
N LEU A 820 53.59 27.66 19.51
CA LEU A 820 53.15 28.76 18.65
C LEU A 820 54.35 29.56 18.12
N GLY A 821 55.37 29.79 18.95
CA GLY A 821 56.60 30.45 18.55
C GLY A 821 57.41 29.68 17.51
N TYR A 822 57.38 28.34 17.55
CA TYR A 822 58.00 27.52 16.52
C TYR A 822 57.24 27.61 15.18
N GLY A 823 55.91 27.58 15.22
CA GLY A 823 55.06 27.84 14.04
C GLY A 823 55.37 29.21 13.42
N ALA A 824 55.37 30.27 14.23
CA ALA A 824 55.72 31.62 13.78
C ALA A 824 57.14 31.73 13.19
N LYS A 825 58.10 30.96 13.71
CA LYS A 825 59.45 30.88 13.15
C LYS A 825 59.44 30.21 11.79
N LEU A 826 58.77 29.06 11.66
CA LEU A 826 58.63 28.34 10.40
C LEU A 826 57.94 29.20 9.33
N SER A 827 56.86 29.89 9.67
CA SER A 827 56.15 30.78 8.75
C SER A 827 56.97 31.99 8.29
N ARG A 828 58.07 32.33 8.96
CA ARG A 828 59.00 33.40 8.53
C ARG A 828 60.20 32.86 7.75
N GLU A 829 60.75 31.72 8.15
CA GLU A 829 61.98 31.16 7.56
C GLU A 829 61.69 30.20 6.37
N LYS A 830 60.54 29.54 6.37
CA LYS A 830 60.15 28.46 5.42
C LYS A 830 58.80 28.71 4.75
N TYR A 831 58.36 29.96 4.66
CA TYR A 831 57.04 30.35 4.14
C TYR A 831 56.68 29.70 2.79
N THR A 832 57.62 29.59 1.84
CA THR A 832 57.35 28.99 0.53
C THR A 832 57.10 27.49 0.62
N THR A 833 57.87 26.77 1.45
CA THR A 833 57.69 25.33 1.65
C THR A 833 56.34 25.03 2.29
N ILE A 834 55.93 25.83 3.28
CA ILE A 834 54.64 25.69 3.94
C ILE A 834 53.48 25.86 2.95
N VAL A 835 53.51 26.94 2.14
CA VAL A 835 52.44 27.22 1.18
C VAL A 835 52.36 26.14 0.09
N VAL A 836 53.50 25.66 -0.43
CA VAL A 836 53.52 24.59 -1.43
C VAL A 836 52.98 23.28 -0.84
N LEU A 837 53.39 22.91 0.37
CA LEU A 837 52.86 21.72 1.04
C LEU A 837 51.36 21.83 1.30
N ALA A 838 50.90 23.01 1.74
CA ALA A 838 49.48 23.25 2.00
C ALA A 838 48.63 23.11 0.72
N ILE A 839 49.10 23.67 -0.40
CA ILE A 839 48.45 23.53 -1.72
C ILE A 839 48.50 22.07 -2.19
N PHE A 840 49.61 21.35 -1.97
CA PHE A 840 49.71 19.94 -2.31
C PHE A 840 48.68 19.11 -1.55
N LEU A 841 48.57 19.29 -0.22
CA LEU A 841 47.56 18.61 0.59
C LEU A 841 46.14 18.99 0.19
N ALA A 842 45.91 20.25 -0.20
CA ALA A 842 44.61 20.66 -0.73
C ALA A 842 44.32 19.98 -2.08
N GLY A 843 45.32 19.81 -2.96
CA GLY A 843 45.18 19.06 -4.20
C GLY A 843 44.85 17.58 -3.97
N VAL A 844 45.50 16.94 -3.00
CA VAL A 844 45.15 15.58 -2.56
C VAL A 844 43.71 15.55 -2.02
N GLY A 845 43.34 16.55 -1.22
CA GLY A 845 42.01 16.63 -0.65
C GLY A 845 40.91 16.84 -1.69
N VAL A 846 41.14 17.64 -2.73
CA VAL A 846 40.21 17.78 -3.87
C VAL A 846 40.09 16.47 -4.65
N VAL A 847 41.17 15.69 -4.80
CA VAL A 847 41.07 14.36 -5.44
C VAL A 847 40.23 13.40 -4.59
N GLY A 848 40.39 13.43 -3.26
CA GLY A 848 39.55 12.65 -2.35
C GLY A 848 38.09 13.12 -2.38
N ALA A 849 37.84 14.42 -2.47
CA ALA A 849 36.49 14.99 -2.58
C ALA A 849 35.71 14.48 -3.81
N LEU A 850 36.40 14.15 -4.90
CA LEU A 850 35.76 13.60 -6.11
C LEU A 850 35.46 12.10 -6.01
N GLN A 851 35.86 11.46 -4.91
CA GLN A 851 35.70 10.02 -4.68
C GLN A 851 34.99 9.71 -3.37
N VAL A 852 34.56 10.75 -2.63
CA VAL A 852 33.81 10.56 -1.40
C VAL A 852 32.43 10.04 -1.77
N ASP A 853 31.90 9.11 -0.97
CA ASP A 853 30.55 8.64 -1.16
C ASP A 853 29.56 9.79 -0.96
N THR A 854 28.45 9.77 -1.70
CA THR A 854 27.38 10.75 -1.61
C THR A 854 26.02 10.10 -1.40
N THR A 855 25.94 8.77 -1.33
CA THR A 855 24.71 8.07 -0.97
C THR A 855 24.42 8.28 0.50
N PHE A 856 23.13 8.24 0.83
CA PHE A 856 22.62 8.47 2.16
C PHE A 856 21.28 7.75 2.26
N GLU A 857 21.11 6.91 3.27
CA GLU A 857 19.85 6.19 3.45
C GLU A 857 19.18 6.66 4.74
N GLU A 858 17.86 6.58 4.82
CA GLU A 858 17.12 7.01 6.01
C GLU A 858 17.49 6.15 7.24
N GLU A 859 17.75 4.87 7.02
CA GLU A 859 18.10 3.93 8.07
C GLU A 859 19.51 4.17 8.63
N ASP A 860 20.32 5.03 8.00
CA ASP A 860 21.58 5.50 8.58
C ASP A 860 21.36 6.26 9.89
N PHE A 861 20.15 6.81 10.13
CA PHE A 861 19.82 7.44 11.41
C PHE A 861 19.57 6.45 12.54
N LEU A 862 19.30 5.18 12.23
CA LEU A 862 19.12 4.16 13.24
C LEU A 862 20.44 3.93 14.00
N PRO A 863 20.40 3.84 15.34
CA PRO A 863 21.58 3.50 16.14
C PRO A 863 22.21 2.18 15.72
N ASP A 864 23.54 2.09 15.82
CA ASP A 864 24.23 0.80 15.67
C ASP A 864 23.97 -0.05 16.94
N ASP A 865 23.31 -1.22 16.81
CA ASP A 865 22.92 -2.08 17.94
C ASP A 865 24.12 -2.54 18.78
N ASP A 866 25.27 -2.78 18.12
CA ASP A 866 26.53 -3.19 18.77
C ASP A 866 27.36 -2.00 19.31
N SER A 867 26.82 -0.79 19.25
CA SER A 867 27.53 0.42 19.64
C SER A 867 27.94 0.38 21.10
N ALA A 868 29.24 0.55 21.33
CA ALA A 868 29.78 0.75 22.67
C ALA A 868 29.16 1.97 23.39
N LEU A 869 28.52 2.91 22.68
CA LEU A 869 27.83 4.04 23.30
C LEU A 869 26.43 3.66 23.80
N VAL A 870 25.68 2.87 23.02
CA VAL A 870 24.35 2.36 23.41
C VAL A 870 24.51 1.56 24.71
N SER A 871 25.40 0.56 24.73
CA SER A 871 25.70 -0.25 25.93
C SER A 871 26.26 0.52 27.15
N ILE A 872 26.78 1.75 26.97
CA ILE A 872 27.28 2.57 28.09
C ILE A 872 26.18 3.43 28.70
N PHE A 873 25.27 3.97 27.88
CA PHE A 873 24.31 4.99 28.29
C PHE A 873 22.87 4.49 28.40
N LEU A 874 22.54 3.42 27.67
CA LEU A 874 21.20 2.86 27.50
C LEU A 874 21.23 1.35 27.73
N ASP A 875 20.06 0.72 27.80
CA ASP A 875 19.94 -0.74 27.92
C ASP A 875 20.14 -1.38 26.53
N GLU A 876 20.88 -2.51 26.44
CA GLU A 876 21.26 -3.15 25.15
C GLU A 876 20.04 -3.60 24.33
N ASP A 877 18.90 -3.90 24.97
CA ASP A 877 17.69 -4.41 24.32
C ASP A 877 16.74 -3.28 23.82
N SER A 878 17.25 -2.06 23.63
CA SER A 878 16.39 -0.88 23.33
C SER A 878 16.25 -0.56 21.84
N TYR A 879 17.14 -1.08 20.99
CA TYR A 879 17.27 -0.78 19.56
C TYR A 879 17.53 -2.08 18.80
N HIS A 880 16.66 -2.40 17.85
CA HIS A 880 16.72 -3.65 17.05
C HIS A 880 16.26 -3.44 15.61
N THR A 881 15.72 -2.26 15.27
CA THR A 881 15.17 -2.01 13.94
C THR A 881 16.27 -2.00 12.88
N LYS A 882 17.49 -1.59 13.23
CA LYS A 882 18.62 -1.63 12.29
C LYS A 882 18.99 -3.05 11.89
N GLU A 883 19.10 -3.99 12.83
CA GLU A 883 19.28 -5.41 12.52
C GLU A 883 18.15 -5.93 11.63
N ALA A 884 16.90 -5.57 11.92
CA ALA A 884 15.75 -5.97 11.10
C ALA A 884 15.86 -5.47 9.66
N VAL A 885 16.17 -4.19 9.45
CA VAL A 885 16.42 -3.60 8.13
C VAL A 885 17.53 -4.34 7.40
N GLU A 886 18.70 -4.50 8.03
CA GLU A 886 19.86 -5.14 7.40
C GLU A 886 19.57 -6.60 7.03
N TYR A 887 18.88 -7.34 7.90
CA TYR A 887 18.53 -8.73 7.67
C TYR A 887 17.48 -8.89 6.57
N ILE A 888 16.43 -8.06 6.56
CA ILE A 888 15.40 -8.08 5.52
C ILE A 888 16.01 -7.70 4.17
N ASN A 889 16.75 -6.60 4.08
CA ASN A 889 17.40 -6.18 2.84
C ASN A 889 18.32 -7.27 2.25
N GLN A 890 18.99 -8.03 3.13
CA GLN A 890 19.88 -9.11 2.72
C GLN A 890 19.16 -10.38 2.29
N ASN A 891 18.01 -10.71 2.86
CA ASN A 891 17.42 -12.04 2.69
C ASN A 891 16.03 -12.03 2.04
N PHE A 892 15.25 -10.96 2.18
CA PHE A 892 13.85 -10.92 1.76
C PHE A 892 13.57 -9.73 0.85
N MET A 893 12.41 -9.75 0.21
CA MET A 893 11.87 -8.58 -0.45
C MET A 893 11.40 -7.58 0.61
N ARG A 894 11.78 -6.32 0.46
CA ARG A 894 11.32 -5.25 1.36
C ARG A 894 9.99 -4.69 0.87
N ALA A 895 8.98 -4.72 1.74
CA ALA A 895 7.67 -4.18 1.42
C ALA A 895 7.77 -2.67 1.12
N GLY A 896 7.06 -2.21 0.09
CA GLY A 896 7.01 -0.80 -0.30
C GLY A 896 8.27 -0.26 -1.00
N GLN A 897 9.31 -1.07 -1.21
CA GLN A 897 10.49 -0.68 -1.98
C GLN A 897 10.39 -1.17 -3.42
N ASN A 898 9.65 -0.40 -4.22
CA ASN A 898 9.48 -0.65 -5.64
C ASN A 898 10.05 0.51 -6.47
N ALA A 899 10.70 0.17 -7.57
CA ALA A 899 10.94 1.09 -8.67
C ALA A 899 9.81 0.94 -9.69
N GLU A 900 9.42 2.06 -10.29
CA GLU A 900 8.29 2.13 -11.19
C GLU A 900 8.72 2.76 -12.51
N ILE A 901 8.22 2.24 -13.63
CA ILE A 901 8.43 2.83 -14.95
C ILE A 901 7.07 3.13 -15.56
N LEU A 902 6.74 4.42 -15.61
CA LEU A 902 5.48 4.92 -16.12
C LEU A 902 5.62 5.27 -17.62
N TYR A 903 4.71 4.73 -18.42
CA TYR A 903 4.59 4.99 -19.86
C TYR A 903 3.31 5.76 -20.13
N GLU A 904 3.40 7.04 -20.49
CA GLU A 904 2.25 7.93 -20.76
C GLU A 904 2.11 8.23 -22.25
N GLY A 905 0.91 8.12 -22.80
CA GLY A 905 0.63 8.45 -24.20
C GLY A 905 -0.16 7.36 -24.91
N ASN A 906 0.25 7.01 -26.13
CA ASN A 906 -0.46 6.03 -26.94
C ASN A 906 -0.05 4.58 -26.61
N THR A 907 -0.56 4.06 -25.50
CA THR A 907 -0.26 2.69 -25.01
C THR A 907 -0.92 1.57 -25.83
N THR A 908 -1.70 1.92 -26.86
CA THR A 908 -2.29 0.97 -27.83
C THR A 908 -1.53 0.90 -29.15
N HIS A 909 -0.38 1.58 -29.25
CA HIS A 909 0.45 1.55 -30.44
C HIS A 909 0.93 0.10 -30.74
N PRO A 910 0.95 -0.37 -32.01
CA PRO A 910 1.30 -1.76 -32.36
C PRO A 910 2.71 -2.25 -31.97
N GLN A 911 3.55 -1.37 -31.45
CA GLN A 911 4.92 -1.69 -31.02
C GLN A 911 5.12 -1.41 -29.52
N PHE A 912 4.06 -0.98 -28.82
CA PHE A 912 4.13 -0.60 -27.43
C PHE A 912 4.36 -1.83 -26.53
N LEU A 913 3.58 -2.90 -26.71
CA LEU A 913 3.77 -4.14 -25.96
C LEU A 913 5.13 -4.80 -26.24
N LEU A 914 5.66 -4.65 -27.46
CA LEU A 914 7.04 -5.06 -27.78
C LEU A 914 8.08 -4.22 -27.02
N MET A 915 7.87 -2.90 -26.95
CA MET A 915 8.75 -2.00 -26.19
C MET A 915 8.70 -2.34 -24.69
N LEU A 916 7.51 -2.62 -24.16
CA LEU A 916 7.34 -3.08 -22.77
C LEU A 916 8.06 -4.41 -22.52
N ASN A 917 8.00 -5.35 -23.46
CA ASN A 917 8.73 -6.61 -23.33
C ASN A 917 10.25 -6.40 -23.35
N GLU A 918 10.76 -5.56 -24.25
CA GLU A 918 12.19 -5.21 -24.28
C GLU A 918 12.62 -4.49 -22.99
N SER A 919 11.78 -3.61 -22.43
CA SER A 919 12.01 -3.01 -21.11
C SER A 919 12.00 -4.07 -20.00
N LYS A 920 11.06 -5.02 -20.02
CA LYS A 920 11.02 -6.15 -19.08
C LYS A 920 12.33 -6.93 -19.15
N GLU A 921 12.76 -7.39 -20.33
CA GLU A 921 14.03 -8.11 -20.51
C GLU A 921 15.25 -7.34 -19.95
N LEU A 922 15.29 -6.01 -20.11
CA LEU A 922 16.35 -5.18 -19.51
C LEU A 922 16.27 -5.11 -17.99
N ILE A 923 15.07 -5.13 -17.41
CA ILE A 923 14.85 -5.20 -15.96
C ILE A 923 15.27 -6.58 -15.43
N GLU A 924 14.99 -7.66 -16.16
CA GLU A 924 15.43 -9.01 -15.79
C GLU A 924 16.97 -9.14 -15.79
N GLU A 925 17.66 -8.41 -16.67
CA GLU A 925 19.13 -8.35 -16.71
C GLU A 925 19.74 -7.38 -15.67
N SER A 926 18.94 -6.56 -14.99
CA SER A 926 19.40 -5.55 -14.03
C SER A 926 19.94 -6.18 -12.75
N GLU A 927 20.99 -5.58 -12.20
CA GLU A 927 21.59 -6.03 -10.94
C GLU A 927 20.84 -5.52 -9.70
N VAL A 928 19.77 -4.72 -9.88
CA VAL A 928 18.98 -4.15 -8.77
C VAL A 928 17.60 -4.79 -8.63
N THR A 929 17.17 -5.62 -9.58
CA THR A 929 15.89 -6.31 -9.53
C THR A 929 15.92 -7.44 -8.49
N PHE A 930 14.89 -7.52 -7.65
CA PHE A 930 14.72 -8.64 -6.73
C PHE A 930 14.36 -9.90 -7.51
N ILE A 931 15.09 -10.98 -7.26
CA ILE A 931 14.84 -12.30 -7.85
C ILE A 931 14.25 -13.18 -6.74
N ARG A 932 13.05 -13.70 -6.99
CA ARG A 932 12.34 -14.59 -6.10
C ARG A 932 13.06 -15.95 -5.96
N PRO A 933 12.71 -16.78 -4.95
CA PRO A 933 13.30 -18.10 -4.76
C PRO A 933 13.12 -19.07 -5.95
N ASP A 934 12.05 -18.92 -6.74
CA ASP A 934 11.78 -19.64 -7.99
C ASP A 934 12.76 -19.28 -9.13
N GLY A 935 13.56 -18.22 -8.95
CA GLY A 935 14.52 -17.71 -9.94
C GLY A 935 13.93 -16.71 -10.93
N GLU A 936 12.65 -16.37 -10.79
CA GLU A 936 11.98 -15.35 -11.61
C GLU A 936 12.08 -13.96 -10.96
N PRO A 937 12.15 -12.89 -11.76
CA PRO A 937 12.19 -11.53 -11.25
C PRO A 937 10.80 -11.05 -10.82
N GLU A 938 10.74 -10.35 -9.69
CA GLU A 938 9.49 -9.77 -9.18
C GLU A 938 9.12 -8.50 -9.98
N ILE A 939 8.32 -8.70 -11.03
CA ILE A 939 7.92 -7.64 -11.96
C ILE A 939 6.41 -7.74 -12.23
N LYS A 940 5.71 -6.63 -12.01
CA LYS A 940 4.31 -6.47 -12.38
C LYS A 940 4.18 -5.52 -13.56
N SER A 941 3.49 -5.92 -14.62
CA SER A 941 3.35 -5.15 -15.86
C SER A 941 2.08 -5.55 -16.61
N PRO A 942 1.64 -4.80 -17.64
CA PRO A 942 0.56 -5.24 -18.51
C PRO A 942 0.81 -6.63 -19.12
N LEU A 943 2.06 -6.98 -19.42
CA LEU A 943 2.39 -8.27 -20.03
C LEU A 943 2.24 -9.43 -19.05
N THR A 944 2.67 -9.26 -17.80
CA THR A 944 2.53 -10.30 -16.77
C THR A 944 1.07 -10.48 -16.40
N VAL A 945 0.34 -9.40 -16.11
CA VAL A 945 -1.11 -9.48 -15.82
C VAL A 945 -1.88 -10.15 -16.97
N MET A 946 -1.57 -9.81 -18.23
CA MET A 946 -2.21 -10.50 -19.36
C MET A 946 -1.81 -11.98 -19.47
N GLN A 947 -0.61 -12.38 -19.05
CA GLN A 947 -0.20 -13.79 -19.02
C GLN A 947 -1.01 -14.56 -17.98
N ASP A 948 -1.15 -14.01 -16.77
CA ASP A 948 -1.87 -14.61 -15.66
C ASP A 948 -3.35 -14.84 -16.02
N VAL A 949 -4.02 -13.81 -16.56
CA VAL A 949 -5.42 -13.90 -17.00
C VAL A 949 -5.59 -14.84 -18.20
N LYS A 950 -4.57 -14.97 -19.06
CA LYS A 950 -4.60 -15.89 -20.20
C LYS A 950 -4.52 -17.35 -19.76
N ASP A 951 -3.88 -17.65 -18.63
CA ASP A 951 -3.76 -19.01 -18.11
C ASP A 951 -5.02 -19.46 -17.35
N THR A 952 -5.79 -18.53 -16.78
CA THR A 952 -7.04 -18.83 -16.05
C THR A 952 -8.32 -18.62 -16.87
N ASN A 953 -8.34 -17.73 -17.87
CA ASN A 953 -9.54 -17.38 -18.62
C ASN A 953 -9.47 -17.73 -20.12
N GLU A 954 -10.22 -18.75 -20.54
CA GLU A 954 -10.22 -19.22 -21.94
C GLU A 954 -10.70 -18.14 -22.95
N SER A 955 -11.66 -17.30 -22.55
CA SER A 955 -12.19 -16.23 -23.42
C SER A 955 -11.15 -15.15 -23.71
N PHE A 956 -10.42 -14.73 -22.66
CA PHE A 956 -9.30 -13.82 -22.78
C PHE A 956 -8.17 -14.46 -23.59
N ASN A 957 -7.80 -15.70 -23.29
CA ASN A 957 -6.78 -16.48 -23.99
C ASN A 957 -7.02 -16.52 -25.52
N GLN A 958 -8.26 -16.79 -25.95
CA GLN A 958 -8.62 -16.75 -27.38
C GLN A 958 -8.45 -15.36 -28.01
N THR A 959 -8.70 -14.29 -27.26
CA THR A 959 -8.54 -12.90 -27.73
C THR A 959 -7.06 -12.54 -27.83
N TYR A 960 -6.29 -12.91 -26.80
CA TYR A 960 -4.84 -12.76 -26.72
C TYR A 960 -4.13 -13.44 -27.90
N HIS A 961 -4.40 -14.72 -28.15
CA HIS A 961 -3.81 -15.47 -29.26
C HIS A 961 -4.21 -14.96 -30.65
N LYS A 962 -5.39 -14.35 -30.81
CA LYS A 962 -5.79 -13.72 -32.08
C LYS A 962 -5.04 -12.42 -32.34
N ALA A 963 -4.59 -11.76 -31.29
CA ALA A 963 -3.89 -10.49 -31.32
C ALA A 963 -2.36 -10.64 -31.49
N ASP A 964 -1.80 -11.82 -31.22
CA ASP A 964 -0.41 -12.19 -31.53
C ASP A 964 -0.31 -12.79 -32.95
N THR A 965 0.17 -11.99 -33.91
CA THR A 965 0.36 -12.43 -35.31
C THR A 965 1.77 -12.94 -35.60
N THR A 966 2.72 -12.69 -34.70
CA THR A 966 4.14 -13.04 -34.78
C THR A 966 4.44 -14.42 -34.20
N GLY A 967 3.59 -14.90 -33.30
CA GLY A 967 3.73 -16.16 -32.59
C GLY A 967 4.84 -16.11 -31.53
N ASP A 968 5.21 -14.92 -31.08
CA ASP A 968 6.19 -14.68 -30.01
C ASP A 968 5.53 -14.52 -28.63
N GLY A 969 4.20 -14.66 -28.55
CA GLY A 969 3.45 -14.59 -27.31
C GLY A 969 3.14 -13.16 -26.87
N ILE A 970 3.32 -12.15 -27.74
CA ILE A 970 3.05 -10.75 -27.43
C ILE A 970 2.00 -10.21 -28.41
N PRO A 971 0.89 -9.62 -27.94
CA PRO A 971 -0.10 -9.03 -28.85
C PRO A 971 0.48 -7.85 -29.66
N ASP A 972 0.43 -7.95 -30.99
CA ASP A 972 0.99 -6.94 -31.91
C ASP A 972 -0.09 -6.25 -32.79
N THR A 973 -1.34 -6.75 -32.78
CA THR A 973 -2.48 -6.13 -33.45
C THR A 973 -3.71 -6.03 -32.54
N ASN A 974 -4.58 -5.05 -32.80
CA ASN A 974 -5.83 -4.84 -32.04
C ASN A 974 -5.64 -4.78 -30.52
N VAL A 975 -4.54 -4.17 -30.05
CA VAL A 975 -4.20 -4.03 -28.62
C VAL A 975 -5.37 -3.45 -27.81
N THR A 976 -6.10 -2.47 -28.36
CA THR A 976 -7.32 -1.93 -27.74
C THR A 976 -8.34 -3.02 -27.38
N THR A 977 -8.57 -4.00 -28.27
CA THR A 977 -9.50 -5.10 -28.02
C THR A 977 -8.98 -6.07 -26.95
N VAL A 978 -7.66 -6.25 -26.87
CA VAL A 978 -7.04 -7.05 -25.81
C VAL A 978 -7.25 -6.36 -24.47
N TYR A 979 -6.98 -5.06 -24.37
CA TYR A 979 -7.23 -4.30 -23.15
C TYR A 979 -8.73 -4.24 -22.81
N ASP A 980 -9.61 -4.00 -23.78
CA ASP A 980 -11.06 -4.00 -23.54
C ASP A 980 -11.51 -5.33 -22.92
N LYS A 981 -10.98 -6.45 -23.43
CA LYS A 981 -11.30 -7.78 -22.89
C LYS A 981 -10.63 -8.05 -21.55
N LEU A 982 -9.44 -7.51 -21.29
CA LEU A 982 -8.77 -7.59 -20.00
C LEU A 982 -9.62 -6.91 -18.93
N PHE A 983 -10.00 -5.64 -19.15
CA PHE A 983 -10.88 -4.88 -18.25
C PHE A 983 -12.31 -5.49 -18.12
N GLU A 984 -12.78 -6.23 -19.12
CA GLU A 984 -14.08 -6.94 -19.04
C GLU A 984 -14.01 -8.17 -18.12
N VAL A 985 -12.85 -8.84 -18.06
CA VAL A 985 -12.66 -10.08 -17.31
C VAL A 985 -12.09 -9.81 -15.92
N GLU A 986 -11.04 -9.00 -15.82
CA GLU A 986 -10.31 -8.65 -14.60
C GLU A 986 -10.06 -7.13 -14.53
N ASP A 987 -11.09 -6.36 -14.16
CA ASP A 987 -11.01 -4.88 -14.07
C ASP A 987 -9.97 -4.40 -13.03
N ASP A 988 -9.90 -5.09 -11.89
CA ASP A 988 -9.03 -4.74 -10.76
C ASP A 988 -7.54 -4.91 -11.12
N LEU A 989 -7.16 -6.10 -11.62
CA LEU A 989 -5.78 -6.38 -12.07
C LEU A 989 -5.38 -5.51 -13.28
N ALA A 990 -6.30 -5.22 -14.18
CA ALA A 990 -6.03 -4.35 -15.33
C ALA A 990 -5.71 -2.91 -14.89
N SER A 991 -6.44 -2.40 -13.89
CA SER A 991 -6.33 -1.03 -13.39
C SER A 991 -5.05 -0.77 -12.58
N GLU A 992 -4.41 -1.82 -12.05
CA GLU A 992 -3.10 -1.75 -11.39
C GLU A 992 -1.97 -1.36 -12.35
N VAL A 993 -2.06 -1.81 -13.61
CA VAL A 993 -0.97 -1.70 -14.59
C VAL A 993 -1.32 -0.84 -15.80
N ILE A 994 -2.60 -0.50 -16.01
CA ILE A 994 -3.08 0.31 -17.12
C ILE A 994 -4.06 1.38 -16.60
N HIS A 995 -3.80 2.65 -16.92
CA HIS A 995 -4.74 3.73 -16.64
C HIS A 995 -5.66 3.99 -17.84
N LYS A 996 -6.97 3.77 -17.63
CA LYS A 996 -8.04 3.95 -18.62
C LYS A 996 -8.89 5.20 -18.31
N VAL A 997 -9.13 6.05 -19.31
CA VAL A 997 -9.98 7.25 -19.21
C VAL A 997 -11.07 7.19 -20.28
N GLY A 998 -12.28 6.81 -19.88
CA GLY A 998 -13.37 6.54 -20.82
C GLY A 998 -13.03 5.34 -21.71
N ASP A 999 -13.00 5.53 -23.03
CA ASP A 999 -12.62 4.50 -24.01
C ASP A 999 -11.12 4.55 -24.40
N ASP A 1000 -10.35 5.49 -23.84
CA ASP A 1000 -8.94 5.69 -24.16
C ASP A 1000 -8.02 5.13 -23.08
N TYR A 1001 -6.94 4.46 -23.48
CA TYR A 1001 -5.86 4.02 -22.59
C TYR A 1001 -4.75 5.07 -22.58
N LYS A 1002 -4.44 5.64 -21.40
CA LYS A 1002 -3.59 6.83 -21.26
C LYS A 1002 -2.19 6.54 -20.73
N ALA A 1003 -2.07 5.56 -19.85
CA ALA A 1003 -0.79 5.16 -19.31
C ALA A 1003 -0.73 3.66 -19.03
N ALA A 1004 0.48 3.15 -18.94
CA ALA A 1004 0.79 1.80 -18.49
C ALA A 1004 2.01 1.84 -17.57
N LEU A 1005 2.09 0.90 -16.64
CA LEU A 1005 3.06 0.89 -15.55
C LEU A 1005 3.80 -0.44 -15.50
N ILE A 1006 5.11 -0.39 -15.33
CA ILE A 1006 5.88 -1.53 -14.85
C ILE A 1006 6.30 -1.24 -13.41
N THR A 1007 5.96 -2.11 -12.48
CA THR A 1007 6.44 -2.09 -11.10
C THR A 1007 7.49 -3.17 -10.94
N VAL A 1008 8.62 -2.82 -10.35
CA VAL A 1008 9.79 -3.67 -10.16
C VAL A 1008 10.13 -3.66 -8.69
N SER A 1009 10.10 -4.82 -8.03
CA SER A 1009 10.62 -4.91 -6.67
C SER A 1009 12.14 -4.95 -6.73
N VAL A 1010 12.77 -4.10 -5.91
CA VAL A 1010 14.22 -3.91 -5.95
C VAL A 1010 14.91 -4.62 -4.78
N LEU A 1011 16.17 -4.98 -4.97
CA LEU A 1011 17.01 -5.53 -3.91
C LEU A 1011 17.23 -4.48 -2.83
N GLY A 1012 16.85 -4.79 -1.58
CA GLY A 1012 17.06 -3.87 -0.46
C GLY A 1012 18.54 -3.54 -0.16
N GLU A 1013 19.49 -4.36 -0.63
CA GLU A 1013 20.94 -4.05 -0.56
C GLU A 1013 21.40 -3.04 -1.63
N ALA A 1014 20.61 -2.80 -2.68
CA ALA A 1014 20.98 -1.86 -3.74
C ALA A 1014 20.77 -0.43 -3.26
N THR A 1015 21.74 0.45 -3.50
CA THR A 1015 21.59 1.87 -3.14
C THR A 1015 20.57 2.55 -4.04
N ASP A 1016 19.83 3.51 -3.48
CA ASP A 1016 18.82 4.31 -4.20
C ASP A 1016 19.40 4.94 -5.48
N LYS A 1017 20.68 5.34 -5.42
CA LYS A 1017 21.43 5.82 -6.58
C LYS A 1017 21.54 4.79 -7.70
N LYS A 1018 21.94 3.55 -7.39
CA LYS A 1018 22.14 2.48 -8.38
C LYS A 1018 20.80 2.10 -9.00
N ILE A 1019 19.76 1.96 -8.17
CA ILE A 1019 18.38 1.72 -8.62
C ILE A 1019 17.97 2.83 -9.60
N THR A 1020 18.17 4.10 -9.22
CA THR A 1020 17.80 5.23 -10.07
C THR A 1020 18.58 5.26 -11.40
N GLU A 1021 19.89 5.02 -11.37
CA GLU A 1021 20.73 5.04 -12.57
C GLU A 1021 20.31 3.94 -13.57
N GLU A 1022 20.06 2.71 -13.10
CA GLU A 1022 19.62 1.60 -13.95
C GLU A 1022 18.20 1.80 -14.47
N MET A 1023 17.25 2.19 -13.61
CA MET A 1023 15.85 2.39 -14.02
C MET A 1023 15.69 3.59 -14.98
N ARG A 1024 16.48 4.66 -14.81
CA ARG A 1024 16.53 5.77 -15.79
C ARG A 1024 17.17 5.35 -17.11
N GLU A 1025 18.15 4.44 -17.09
CA GLU A 1025 18.72 3.87 -18.32
C GLU A 1025 17.67 3.04 -19.07
N ILE A 1026 16.93 2.19 -18.37
CA ILE A 1026 15.82 1.41 -18.93
C ILE A 1026 14.72 2.32 -19.46
N ALA A 1027 14.27 3.32 -18.68
CA ALA A 1027 13.26 4.29 -19.12
C ALA A 1027 13.71 5.14 -20.32
N SER A 1028 15.03 5.27 -20.55
CA SER A 1028 15.56 5.95 -21.75
C SER A 1028 15.37 5.14 -23.04
N PHE A 1029 15.06 3.85 -22.92
CA PHE A 1029 14.74 2.96 -24.02
C PHE A 1029 13.32 3.22 -24.55
N ASN A 1030 13.19 4.35 -25.25
CA ASN A 1030 11.93 4.76 -25.87
C ASN A 1030 12.14 5.10 -27.34
N TYR A 1031 11.51 4.32 -28.23
CA TYR A 1031 11.53 4.52 -29.67
C TYR A 1031 10.16 4.94 -30.24
N ILE A 1032 9.17 5.21 -29.39
CA ILE A 1032 7.82 5.65 -29.76
C ILE A 1032 7.67 7.13 -29.41
N ASP A 1033 7.69 8.00 -30.44
CA ASP A 1033 7.72 9.47 -30.26
C ASP A 1033 6.52 10.05 -29.47
N ASP A 1034 5.38 9.37 -29.44
CA ASP A 1034 4.13 9.77 -28.76
C ASP A 1034 3.91 9.09 -27.41
N VAL A 1035 4.93 8.42 -26.86
CA VAL A 1035 4.95 7.88 -25.49
C VAL A 1035 6.05 8.58 -24.71
N GLU A 1036 5.74 9.10 -23.53
CA GLU A 1036 6.69 9.59 -22.55
C GLU A 1036 6.96 8.50 -21.51
N VAL A 1037 8.23 8.22 -21.23
CA VAL A 1037 8.64 7.17 -20.28
C VAL A 1037 9.42 7.82 -19.15
N THR A 1038 9.02 7.54 -17.90
CA THR A 1038 9.64 8.10 -16.71
C THR A 1038 9.82 7.02 -15.65
N ALA A 1039 11.03 6.87 -15.15
CA ALA A 1039 11.30 6.04 -13.96
C ALA A 1039 10.97 6.85 -12.70
N THR A 1040 10.26 6.24 -11.76
CA THR A 1040 9.85 6.80 -10.48
C THR A 1040 9.75 5.68 -9.42
N GLY A 1041 9.04 5.90 -8.31
CA GLY A 1041 8.95 5.02 -7.16
C GLY A 1041 9.83 5.53 -6.01
N THR A 1042 9.54 5.05 -4.80
CA THR A 1042 10.12 5.52 -3.53
C THR A 1042 11.65 5.71 -3.57
N PRO A 1043 12.48 4.70 -3.91
CA PRO A 1043 13.94 4.86 -3.95
C PRO A 1043 14.43 5.88 -4.98
N ILE A 1044 13.69 6.06 -6.09
CA ILE A 1044 14.06 7.02 -7.14
C ILE A 1044 13.74 8.45 -6.72
N VAL A 1045 12.58 8.64 -6.10
CA VAL A 1045 12.17 9.94 -5.54
C VAL A 1045 13.12 10.34 -4.42
N MET A 1046 13.43 9.44 -3.49
CA MET A 1046 14.36 9.70 -2.38
C MET A 1046 15.75 10.06 -2.89
N TYR A 1047 16.33 9.30 -3.83
CA TYR A 1047 17.61 9.69 -4.44
C TYR A 1047 17.54 11.05 -5.13
N THR A 1048 16.45 11.34 -5.85
CA THR A 1048 16.29 12.61 -6.57
C THR A 1048 16.26 13.79 -5.61
N ILE A 1049 15.51 13.68 -4.51
CA ILE A 1049 15.52 14.66 -3.42
C ILE A 1049 16.94 14.81 -2.87
N GLN A 1050 17.63 13.71 -2.55
CA GLN A 1050 19.00 13.76 -2.01
C GLN A 1050 20.00 14.44 -2.96
N ASP A 1051 20.00 14.09 -4.26
CA ASP A 1051 20.91 14.68 -5.25
C ASP A 1051 20.63 16.17 -5.44
N GLU A 1052 19.35 16.57 -5.49
CA GLU A 1052 18.97 17.98 -5.55
C GLU A 1052 19.41 18.74 -4.30
N VAL A 1053 19.14 18.20 -3.10
CA VAL A 1053 19.57 18.78 -1.84
C VAL A 1053 21.08 18.94 -1.82
N LEU A 1054 21.84 17.92 -2.22
CA LEU A 1054 23.29 17.95 -2.28
C LEU A 1054 23.79 19.01 -3.26
N GLY A 1055 23.13 19.13 -4.42
CA GLY A 1055 23.32 20.20 -5.38
C GLY A 1055 23.16 21.59 -4.76
N THR A 1056 22.09 21.81 -3.99
CA THR A 1056 21.86 23.08 -3.28
C THR A 1056 22.92 23.35 -2.21
N VAL A 1057 23.44 22.32 -1.53
CA VAL A 1057 24.54 22.46 -0.57
C VAL A 1057 25.83 22.89 -1.27
N PHE A 1058 26.15 22.32 -2.44
CA PHE A 1058 27.30 22.76 -3.25
C PHE A 1058 27.13 24.21 -3.77
N GLU A 1059 25.94 24.59 -4.21
CA GLU A 1059 25.64 25.96 -4.61
C GLU A 1059 25.78 26.93 -3.42
N GLY A 1060 25.18 26.59 -2.28
CA GLY A 1060 25.28 27.34 -1.02
C GLY A 1060 26.74 27.52 -0.58
N LEU A 1061 27.56 26.45 -0.68
CA LEU A 1061 29.00 26.52 -0.43
C LEU A 1061 29.71 27.52 -1.35
N ALA A 1062 29.43 27.48 -2.66
CA ALA A 1062 30.01 28.39 -3.63
C ALA A 1062 29.60 29.85 -3.37
N ILE A 1063 28.33 30.08 -3.04
CA ILE A 1063 27.77 31.40 -2.72
C ILE A 1063 28.39 31.94 -1.43
N ALA A 1064 28.47 31.14 -0.37
CA ALA A 1064 29.14 31.49 0.88
C ALA A 1064 30.60 31.91 0.64
N LEU A 1065 31.32 31.09 -0.13
CA LEU A 1065 32.73 31.33 -0.47
C LEU A 1065 32.91 32.64 -1.23
N ILE A 1066 32.16 32.84 -2.30
CA ILE A 1066 32.23 34.04 -3.15
C ILE A 1066 31.80 35.27 -2.34
N GLY A 1067 30.71 35.15 -1.57
CA GLY A 1067 30.18 36.20 -0.72
C GLY A 1067 31.19 36.67 0.32
N VAL A 1068 31.82 35.74 1.05
CA VAL A 1068 32.85 36.07 2.05
C VAL A 1068 34.11 36.65 1.40
N ILE A 1069 34.55 36.13 0.24
CA ILE A 1069 35.68 36.69 -0.51
C ILE A 1069 35.38 38.14 -0.93
N ILE A 1070 34.25 38.39 -1.57
CA ILE A 1070 33.85 39.72 -2.05
C ILE A 1070 33.73 40.68 -0.87
N PHE A 1071 33.08 40.25 0.21
CA PHE A 1071 32.90 41.05 1.41
C PHE A 1071 34.25 41.42 2.03
N LEU A 1072 35.15 40.47 2.26
CA LEU A 1072 36.46 40.75 2.86
C LEU A 1072 37.38 41.55 1.94
N MET A 1073 37.38 41.28 0.63
CA MET A 1073 38.13 42.09 -0.34
C MET A 1073 37.65 43.54 -0.32
N THR A 1074 36.34 43.76 -0.28
CA THR A 1074 35.73 45.09 -0.21
C THR A 1074 36.05 45.76 1.12
N PHE A 1075 35.88 45.05 2.23
CA PHE A 1075 36.17 45.55 3.56
C PHE A 1075 37.64 45.96 3.72
N TYR A 1076 38.60 45.08 3.42
CA TYR A 1076 40.02 45.40 3.52
C TYR A 1076 40.50 46.39 2.46
N ARG A 1077 39.78 46.56 1.34
CA ARG A 1077 39.99 47.68 0.43
C ARG A 1077 39.69 49.02 1.10
N TYR A 1078 38.57 49.12 1.84
CA TYR A 1078 38.18 50.36 2.52
C TYR A 1078 38.95 50.63 3.81
N THR A 1079 39.17 49.61 4.65
CA THR A 1079 39.85 49.77 5.94
C THR A 1079 41.37 49.77 5.79
N SER A 1080 41.88 48.95 4.88
CA SER A 1080 43.31 48.66 4.79
C SER A 1080 44.00 49.09 3.49
N GLY A 1081 43.23 49.54 2.49
CA GLY A 1081 43.74 49.97 1.19
C GLY A 1081 44.06 48.83 0.22
N SER A 1082 44.00 47.57 0.65
CA SER A 1082 44.40 46.39 -0.14
C SER A 1082 43.28 45.35 -0.19
N ALA A 1083 42.65 45.20 -1.37
CA ALA A 1083 41.66 44.15 -1.60
C ALA A 1083 42.29 42.75 -1.54
N ILE A 1084 43.55 42.61 -2.02
CA ILE A 1084 44.30 41.35 -2.03
C ILE A 1084 44.47 40.80 -0.61
N LEU A 1085 44.57 41.66 0.40
CA LEU A 1085 44.65 41.22 1.80
C LEU A 1085 43.39 40.47 2.24
N GLY A 1086 42.21 40.86 1.72
CA GLY A 1086 40.97 40.12 1.96
C GLY A 1086 41.00 38.73 1.34
N LEU A 1087 41.45 38.60 0.09
CA LEU A 1087 41.62 37.30 -0.57
C LEU A 1087 42.64 36.42 0.18
N ILE A 1088 43.76 36.98 0.64
CA ILE A 1088 44.74 36.23 1.42
C ILE A 1088 44.16 35.73 2.75
N THR A 1089 43.24 36.49 3.33
CA THR A 1089 42.58 36.13 4.59
C THR A 1089 41.62 34.96 4.41
N THR A 1090 41.04 34.75 3.23
CA THR A 1090 40.14 33.62 2.98
C THR A 1090 40.85 32.33 2.56
N LEU A 1091 42.01 32.42 1.90
CA LEU A 1091 42.77 31.25 1.43
C LEU A 1091 42.99 30.11 2.45
N PRO A 1092 43.34 30.38 3.74
CA PRO A 1092 43.51 29.31 4.73
C PRO A 1092 42.27 28.44 4.89
N VAL A 1093 41.08 29.02 4.75
CA VAL A 1093 39.82 28.32 4.94
C VAL A 1093 39.48 27.48 3.72
N LEU A 1094 39.79 27.97 2.51
CA LEU A 1094 39.69 27.15 1.30
C LEU A 1094 40.56 25.90 1.38
N LEU A 1095 41.77 26.04 1.95
CA LEU A 1095 42.66 24.91 2.19
C LEU A 1095 42.07 23.95 3.23
N ALA A 1096 41.47 24.47 4.31
CA ALA A 1096 40.83 23.65 5.32
C ALA A 1096 39.63 22.86 4.76
N VAL A 1097 38.77 23.49 3.94
CA VAL A 1097 37.66 22.82 3.24
C VAL A 1097 38.18 21.71 2.33
N ALA A 1098 39.24 21.96 1.55
CA ALA A 1098 39.83 20.91 0.72
C ALA A 1098 40.42 19.76 1.56
N TRP A 1099 41.06 20.06 2.70
CA TRP A 1099 41.61 19.02 3.57
C TRP A 1099 40.54 18.19 4.27
N ILE A 1100 39.41 18.79 4.67
CA ILE A 1100 38.33 18.03 5.31
C ILE A 1100 37.65 17.09 4.32
N LEU A 1101 37.34 17.54 3.10
CA LEU A 1101 36.76 16.66 2.07
C LEU A 1101 37.68 15.48 1.75
N GLY A 1102 38.99 15.73 1.69
CA GLY A 1102 39.97 14.66 1.57
C GLY A 1102 40.05 13.73 2.78
N THR A 1103 39.76 14.23 3.98
CA THR A 1103 39.75 13.43 5.20
C THR A 1103 38.49 12.58 5.29
N MET A 1104 37.34 13.07 4.82
CA MET A 1104 36.09 12.30 4.73
C MET A 1104 36.30 11.06 3.88
N TYR A 1105 36.88 11.21 2.69
CA TYR A 1105 37.28 10.06 1.86
C TYR A 1105 38.25 9.09 2.55
N LEU A 1106 39.19 9.58 3.36
CA LEU A 1106 40.15 8.72 4.09
C LEU A 1106 39.55 7.99 5.29
N LEU A 1107 38.44 8.49 5.83
CA LEU A 1107 37.75 7.95 6.99
C LEU A 1107 36.46 7.22 6.60
N ASP A 1108 36.15 7.15 5.30
CA ASP A 1108 34.92 6.55 4.77
C ASP A 1108 33.65 7.23 5.30
N ILE A 1109 33.70 8.56 5.44
CA ILE A 1109 32.55 9.36 5.88
C ILE A 1109 31.80 9.87 4.65
N PRO A 1110 30.52 9.53 4.46
CA PRO A 1110 29.74 9.99 3.33
C PRO A 1110 29.55 11.51 3.34
N PHE A 1111 29.53 12.09 2.15
CA PHE A 1111 29.18 13.47 1.90
C PHE A 1111 27.69 13.57 1.59
N ASN A 1112 26.88 13.63 2.65
CA ASN A 1112 25.44 13.77 2.60
C ASN A 1112 25.01 15.20 2.94
N VAL A 1113 23.70 15.43 3.07
CA VAL A 1113 23.15 16.75 3.40
C VAL A 1113 23.69 17.28 4.73
N ILE A 1114 23.74 16.43 5.76
CA ILE A 1114 24.20 16.80 7.11
C ILE A 1114 25.69 17.16 7.08
N THR A 1115 26.56 16.28 6.60
CA THR A 1115 28.02 16.52 6.56
C THR A 1115 28.38 17.61 5.54
N GLY A 1116 27.60 17.76 4.48
CA GLY A 1116 27.74 18.80 3.46
C GLY A 1116 27.58 20.22 4.03
N THR A 1117 26.62 20.44 4.93
CA THR A 1117 26.46 21.75 5.62
C THR A 1117 27.70 22.15 6.42
N ILE A 1118 28.57 21.20 6.80
CA ILE A 1118 29.83 21.51 7.51
C ILE A 1118 30.78 22.29 6.61
N THR A 1119 30.75 22.08 5.29
CA THR A 1119 31.63 22.82 4.39
C THR A 1119 31.30 24.30 4.36
N SER A 1120 30.01 24.67 4.35
CA SER A 1120 29.56 26.07 4.45
C SER A 1120 29.81 26.64 5.85
N LEU A 1121 29.58 25.86 6.90
CA LEU A 1121 29.94 26.16 8.29
C LEU A 1121 31.44 26.47 8.44
N THR A 1122 32.29 25.67 7.81
CA THR A 1122 33.75 25.81 7.84
C THR A 1122 34.18 27.14 7.22
N ILE A 1123 33.48 27.62 6.20
CA ILE A 1123 33.70 28.96 5.64
C ILE A 1123 33.31 30.03 6.65
N GLY A 1124 32.10 29.94 7.22
CA GLY A 1124 31.59 30.94 8.16
C GLY A 1124 32.43 31.06 9.43
N LEU A 1125 32.72 29.92 10.09
CA LEU A 1125 33.48 29.84 11.34
C LEU A 1125 34.99 29.89 11.12
N GLY A 1126 35.50 29.18 10.12
CA GLY A 1126 36.94 29.05 9.89
C GLY A 1126 37.59 30.37 9.49
N VAL A 1127 36.87 31.25 8.78
CA VAL A 1127 37.39 32.56 8.37
C VAL A 1127 37.64 33.46 9.58
N ALA A 1128 36.97 33.23 10.71
CA ALA A 1128 37.17 33.99 11.93
C ALA A 1128 38.62 33.96 12.43
N TYR A 1129 39.24 32.78 12.42
CA TYR A 1129 40.63 32.62 12.85
C TYR A 1129 41.59 33.43 11.98
N SER A 1130 41.35 33.43 10.66
CA SER A 1130 42.12 34.22 9.71
C SER A 1130 41.91 35.72 9.89
N ILE A 1131 40.67 36.16 10.13
CA ILE A 1131 40.35 37.57 10.42
C ILE A 1131 41.11 38.06 11.65
N HIS A 1132 41.11 37.31 12.75
CA HIS A 1132 41.80 37.71 13.98
C HIS A 1132 43.32 37.83 13.80
N ILE A 1133 43.93 36.92 13.03
CA ILE A 1133 45.35 36.98 12.68
C ILE A 1133 45.64 38.20 11.78
N THR A 1134 44.87 38.40 10.71
CA THR A 1134 45.06 39.52 9.78
C THR A 1134 44.87 40.87 10.48
N GLU A 1135 43.84 41.01 11.31
CA GLU A 1135 43.56 42.27 12.01
C GLU A 1135 44.64 42.57 13.05
N ARG A 1136 45.11 41.56 13.78
CA ARG A 1136 46.24 41.74 14.70
C ARG A 1136 47.50 42.15 13.96
N PHE A 1137 47.78 41.54 12.80
CA PHE A 1137 48.92 41.92 11.96
C PHE A 1137 48.79 43.37 11.45
N ASN A 1138 47.59 43.81 11.04
CA ASN A 1138 47.34 45.20 10.66
C ASN A 1138 47.60 46.17 11.81
N ILE A 1139 47.18 45.84 13.04
CA ILE A 1139 47.46 46.66 14.23
C ILE A 1139 48.98 46.74 14.50
N GLU A 1140 49.69 45.61 14.52
CA GLU A 1140 51.13 45.59 14.81
C GLU A 1140 51.95 46.31 13.72
N THR A 1141 51.49 46.33 12.47
CA THR A 1141 52.17 47.03 11.38
C THR A 1141 51.77 48.50 11.23
N LYS A 1142 50.48 48.84 11.24
CA LYS A 1142 49.98 50.19 10.94
C LYS A 1142 49.92 51.11 12.16
N GLU A 1143 49.50 50.59 13.31
CA GLU A 1143 49.36 51.40 14.53
C GLU A 1143 50.64 51.41 15.36
N ARG A 1144 51.43 50.33 15.30
CA ARG A 1144 52.64 50.15 16.11
C ARG A 1144 53.95 50.18 15.33
N ASP A 1145 53.87 50.38 14.01
CA ASP A 1145 55.00 50.59 13.10
C ASP A 1145 56.10 49.50 13.19
N ARG A 1146 55.70 48.24 13.41
CA ARG A 1146 56.65 47.12 13.46
C ARG A 1146 57.02 46.62 12.07
N GLU A 1147 58.26 46.13 11.92
CA GLU A 1147 58.66 45.40 10.72
C GLU A 1147 57.85 44.11 10.55
N VAL A 1148 57.69 43.64 9.30
CA VAL A 1148 56.82 42.52 8.97
C VAL A 1148 57.15 41.25 9.77
N ASP A 1149 58.43 40.93 9.93
CA ASP A 1149 58.85 39.70 10.63
C ASP A 1149 58.59 39.77 12.14
N ASP A 1150 58.70 40.96 12.73
CA ASP A 1150 58.40 41.17 14.14
C ASP A 1150 56.88 41.26 14.36
N ALA A 1151 56.15 41.86 13.42
CA ALA A 1151 54.69 41.90 13.42
C ALA A 1151 54.10 40.50 13.31
N ILE A 1152 54.58 39.64 12.39
CA ILE A 1152 54.13 38.24 12.28
C ILE A 1152 54.37 37.49 13.60
N ASN A 1153 55.56 37.65 14.20
CA ASN A 1153 55.90 36.97 15.43
C ASN A 1153 55.01 37.43 16.60
N GLU A 1154 54.76 38.74 16.73
CA GLU A 1154 53.88 39.27 17.76
C GLU A 1154 52.42 38.90 17.53
N THR A 1155 51.96 38.86 16.28
CA THR A 1155 50.61 38.40 15.95
C THR A 1155 50.40 36.97 16.43
N VAL A 1156 51.22 36.04 15.98
CA VAL A 1156 51.04 34.61 16.33
C VAL A 1156 51.22 34.37 17.83
N LEU A 1157 52.19 35.00 18.48
CA LEU A 1157 52.39 34.84 19.93
C LEU A 1157 51.35 35.60 20.78
N GLY A 1158 50.85 36.72 20.27
CA GLY A 1158 49.96 37.63 21.00
C GLY A 1158 48.49 37.23 20.93
N THR A 1159 48.00 36.73 19.79
CA THR A 1159 46.62 36.27 19.61
C THR A 1159 46.48 34.76 19.47
N GLY A 1160 47.53 34.03 19.04
CA GLY A 1160 47.45 32.58 18.82
C GLY A 1160 47.08 31.75 20.05
N GLY A 1161 47.42 32.22 21.26
CA GLY A 1161 47.01 31.54 22.50
C GLY A 1161 45.51 31.68 22.80
N ALA A 1162 44.91 32.83 22.47
CA ALA A 1162 43.47 33.03 22.57
C ALA A 1162 42.73 32.25 21.47
N LEU A 1163 43.27 32.25 20.24
CA LEU A 1163 42.72 31.48 19.12
C LEU A 1163 42.79 29.97 19.35
N LEU A 1164 43.84 29.45 19.99
CA LEU A 1164 43.91 28.03 20.36
C LEU A 1164 42.86 27.68 21.42
N GLY A 1165 42.66 28.56 22.41
CA GLY A 1165 41.62 28.36 23.42
C GLY A 1165 40.22 28.34 22.80
N SER A 1166 39.97 29.30 21.89
CA SER A 1166 38.76 29.37 21.07
C SER A 1166 38.55 28.13 20.21
N ALA A 1167 39.54 27.75 19.39
CA ALA A 1167 39.48 26.55 18.55
C ALA A 1167 39.24 25.30 19.39
N ALA A 1168 39.94 25.11 20.52
CA ALA A 1168 39.71 23.97 21.41
C ALA A 1168 38.28 23.95 21.96
N THR A 1169 37.70 25.11 22.32
CA THR A 1169 36.32 25.18 22.79
C THR A 1169 35.29 24.91 21.70
N THR A 1170 35.50 25.40 20.49
CA THR A 1170 34.60 25.14 19.36
C THR A 1170 34.72 23.68 18.90
N MET A 1171 35.95 23.15 18.76
CA MET A 1171 36.19 21.73 18.49
C MET A 1171 35.52 20.83 19.50
N SER A 1172 35.56 21.20 20.78
CA SER A 1172 34.92 20.41 21.81
C SER A 1172 33.41 20.59 21.85
N GLY A 1173 32.88 21.76 21.46
CA GLY A 1173 31.44 21.98 21.29
C GLY A 1173 30.86 21.00 20.28
N PHE A 1174 31.42 20.96 19.06
CA PHE A 1174 31.03 19.98 18.05
C PHE A 1174 31.44 18.55 18.39
N GLY A 1175 32.63 18.38 19.00
CA GLY A 1175 33.14 17.06 19.37
C GLY A 1175 32.33 16.34 20.44
N VAL A 1176 31.38 16.99 21.11
CA VAL A 1176 30.40 16.30 21.97
C VAL A 1176 29.45 15.43 21.14
N LEU A 1177 29.14 15.84 19.91
CA LEU A 1177 28.27 15.06 19.02
C LEU A 1177 28.89 13.71 18.62
N ILE A 1178 30.21 13.52 18.79
CA ILE A 1178 30.88 12.22 18.62
C ILE A 1178 30.29 11.15 19.57
N PHE A 1179 29.64 11.57 20.65
CA PHE A 1179 28.95 10.69 21.60
C PHE A 1179 27.45 10.51 21.29
N SER A 1180 26.97 10.96 20.13
CA SER A 1180 25.64 10.61 19.63
C SER A 1180 25.57 9.12 19.32
N ILE A 1181 24.41 8.51 19.57
CA ILE A 1181 24.10 7.14 19.15
C ILE A 1181 23.71 7.08 17.67
N ILE A 1182 23.28 8.22 17.09
CA ILE A 1182 22.95 8.38 15.67
C ILE A 1182 24.25 8.57 14.85
N PRO A 1183 24.60 7.66 13.93
CA PRO A 1183 25.85 7.71 13.18
C PRO A 1183 26.07 9.02 12.37
N PRO A 1184 25.11 9.55 11.59
CA PRO A 1184 25.28 10.80 10.86
C PRO A 1184 25.63 11.99 11.77
N LEU A 1185 25.08 12.06 12.98
CA LEU A 1185 25.37 13.13 13.94
C LEU A 1185 26.77 12.98 14.58
N ARG A 1186 27.20 11.73 14.81
CA ARG A 1186 28.55 11.39 15.27
C ARG A 1186 29.61 11.84 14.26
N GLU A 1187 29.39 11.50 12.99
CA GLU A 1187 30.23 11.91 11.88
C GLU A 1187 30.23 13.43 11.71
N PHE A 1188 29.06 14.05 11.79
CA PHE A 1188 28.93 15.50 11.75
C PHE A 1188 29.80 16.18 12.82
N GLY A 1189 29.73 15.69 14.06
CA GLY A 1189 30.57 16.15 15.17
C GLY A 1189 32.06 16.06 14.90
N LEU A 1190 32.50 14.92 14.38
CA LEU A 1190 33.90 14.65 14.05
C LEU A 1190 34.40 15.55 12.91
N VAL A 1191 33.65 15.63 11.81
CA VAL A 1191 33.99 16.43 10.63
C VAL A 1191 34.02 17.92 10.98
N ALA A 1192 33.07 18.41 11.79
CA ALA A 1192 33.06 19.80 12.24
C ALA A 1192 34.24 20.13 13.17
N ALA A 1193 34.58 19.24 14.12
CA ALA A 1193 35.74 19.41 14.98
C ALA A 1193 37.07 19.41 14.18
N LEU A 1194 37.23 18.50 13.23
CA LEU A 1194 38.39 18.47 12.33
C LEU A 1194 38.48 19.70 11.43
N SER A 1195 37.34 20.19 10.94
CA SER A 1195 37.27 21.41 10.14
C SER A 1195 37.78 22.63 10.89
N ILE A 1196 37.38 22.78 12.15
CA ILE A 1196 37.88 23.85 13.03
C ILE A 1196 39.38 23.70 13.28
N PHE A 1197 39.82 22.47 13.53
CA PHE A 1197 41.25 22.16 13.72
C PHE A 1197 42.07 22.56 12.50
N TYR A 1198 41.62 22.20 11.30
CA TYR A 1198 42.27 22.55 10.03
C TYR A 1198 42.23 24.06 9.77
N ALA A 1199 41.11 24.73 10.02
CA ALA A 1199 41.01 26.18 9.89
C ALA A 1199 41.99 26.89 10.83
N PHE A 1200 42.04 26.50 12.11
CA PHE A 1200 43.01 27.03 13.07
C PHE A 1200 44.46 26.81 12.61
N LEU A 1201 44.80 25.59 12.19
CA LEU A 1201 46.15 25.24 11.74
C LEU A 1201 46.55 26.07 10.51
N ALA A 1202 45.65 26.19 9.53
CA ALA A 1202 45.85 26.99 8.33
C ALA A 1202 46.03 28.48 8.68
N SER A 1203 45.23 29.03 9.59
CA SER A 1203 45.32 30.44 10.00
C SER A 1203 46.57 30.76 10.83
N VAL A 1204 47.10 29.82 11.62
CA VAL A 1204 48.28 30.07 12.46
C VAL A 1204 49.60 29.77 11.74
N ILE A 1205 49.60 28.87 10.74
CA ILE A 1205 50.82 28.44 10.05
C ILE A 1205 50.88 28.94 8.61
N VAL A 1206 49.83 28.72 7.83
CA VAL A 1206 49.79 29.03 6.39
C VAL A 1206 49.55 30.52 6.16
N LEU A 1207 48.59 31.13 6.86
CA LEU A 1207 48.27 32.55 6.69
C LEU A 1207 49.46 33.49 6.95
N PRO A 1208 50.26 33.35 8.02
CA PRO A 1208 51.42 34.24 8.20
C PRO A 1208 52.47 34.05 7.10
N SER A 1209 52.57 32.84 6.53
CA SER A 1209 53.41 32.56 5.36
C SER A 1209 52.89 33.28 4.10
N LEU A 1210 51.57 33.27 3.88
CA LEU A 1210 50.93 34.01 2.79
C LEU A 1210 51.09 35.52 2.96
N ILE A 1211 50.89 36.05 4.17
CA ILE A 1211 51.12 37.46 4.51
C ILE A 1211 52.59 37.84 4.25
N LYS A 1212 53.55 36.97 4.61
CA LYS A 1212 54.97 37.20 4.31
C LYS A 1212 55.20 37.31 2.80
N ILE A 1213 54.67 36.41 1.98
CA ILE A 1213 54.78 36.46 0.52
C ILE A 1213 54.17 37.75 -0.03
N TRP A 1214 52.96 38.10 0.42
CA TRP A 1214 52.27 39.33 0.02
C TRP A 1214 53.05 40.59 0.39
N SER A 1215 53.61 40.65 1.59
CA SER A 1215 54.40 41.79 2.04
C SER A 1215 55.65 42.01 1.19
N LEU A 1216 56.24 40.92 0.66
CA LEU A 1216 57.38 41.00 -0.25
C LEU A 1216 56.96 41.56 -1.61
N TYR A 1217 55.76 41.25 -2.09
CA TYR A 1217 55.23 41.75 -3.35
C TYR A 1217 54.81 43.23 -3.26
N VAL A 1218 54.10 43.62 -2.20
CA VAL A 1218 53.58 45.00 -2.02
C VAL A 1218 54.68 46.01 -1.67
N LYS A 1219 55.74 45.62 -0.95
CA LYS A 1219 56.88 46.52 -0.65
C LYS A 1219 57.87 46.71 -1.79
N THR A 1220 57.86 45.86 -2.83
CA THR A 1220 58.74 46.03 -4.00
C THR A 1220 58.00 46.68 -5.16
N GLU A 1221 58.17 47.99 -5.33
CA GLU A 1221 57.72 48.71 -6.53
C GLU A 1221 58.45 48.29 -7.83
N ASN A 1222 59.27 47.22 -7.83
CA ASN A 1222 59.97 46.76 -9.04
C ASN A 1222 60.12 45.22 -9.11
N PRO A 1223 59.26 44.52 -9.87
CA PRO A 1223 59.30 43.07 -10.08
C PRO A 1223 60.65 42.53 -10.56
N GLN A 1224 61.47 43.36 -11.22
CA GLN A 1224 62.80 42.97 -11.68
C GLN A 1224 63.80 42.72 -10.54
N GLU A 1225 63.62 43.31 -9.35
CA GLU A 1225 64.50 43.06 -8.20
C GLU A 1225 64.26 41.69 -7.55
N LEU A 1226 63.02 41.19 -7.53
CA LEU A 1226 62.68 39.86 -7.02
C LEU A 1226 63.32 38.76 -7.87
N ILE A 1227 63.21 38.86 -9.20
CA ILE A 1227 63.88 37.95 -10.13
C ILE A 1227 65.39 37.98 -9.86
N LYS A 1228 66.00 39.16 -9.73
CA LYS A 1228 67.45 39.33 -9.47
C LYS A 1228 67.90 38.81 -8.09
N LYS A 1229 67.01 38.77 -7.09
CA LYS A 1229 67.29 38.27 -5.73
C LYS A 1229 67.27 36.74 -5.69
N TYR A 1230 66.33 36.11 -6.39
CA TYR A 1230 66.14 34.64 -6.37
C TYR A 1230 66.81 33.90 -7.54
N THR A 1231 67.26 34.59 -8.58
CA THR A 1231 68.05 33.99 -9.68
C THR A 1231 69.56 34.23 -9.57
N LYS A 1232 70.03 34.96 -8.55
CA LYS A 1232 71.48 35.13 -8.33
C LYS A 1232 72.10 33.79 -7.94
N PRO A 1233 73.12 33.29 -8.67
CA PRO A 1233 73.82 32.08 -8.28
C PRO A 1233 74.46 32.30 -6.90
N LYS A 1234 74.22 31.38 -5.97
CA LYS A 1234 74.89 31.37 -4.66
C LYS A 1234 76.40 31.46 -4.89
N LYS A 1235 77.06 32.47 -4.33
CA LYS A 1235 78.53 32.53 -4.33
C LYS A 1235 79.05 31.26 -3.65
N PRO A 1236 80.07 30.59 -4.20
CA PRO A 1236 80.66 29.44 -3.56
C PRO A 1236 81.18 29.84 -2.18
N GLU A 1237 80.80 29.07 -1.16
CA GLU A 1237 81.36 29.19 0.18
C GLU A 1237 82.88 29.08 0.08
N LYS A 1238 83.58 30.14 0.50
CA LYS A 1238 85.01 30.04 0.72
C LYS A 1238 85.20 29.21 1.99
N GLN A 1239 85.74 28.00 1.82
CA GLN A 1239 86.46 27.31 2.88
C GLN A 1239 87.66 28.19 3.31
N ASN A 1240 87.54 28.79 4.50
CA ASN A 1240 88.52 28.75 5.59
C ASN A 1240 88.04 29.60 6.76
#